data_AF-A0A1S2RFJ7-F1
#
_entry.id   AF-A0A1S2RFJ7-F1
#
_cell.length_a   1.000
_cell.length_b   1.000
_cell.length_c   1.000
_cell.angle_alpha   90.00
_cell.angle_beta   90.00
_cell.angle_gamma   90.00
#
_symmetry.space_group_name_H-M   'P 1'
#
loop_
_entity.id
_entity.type
_entity.pdbx_description
1 polymer ?
#
loop_
_entity_poly.entity_id
_entity_poly.type
_entity_poly.pdbx_seq_one_letter_code
_entity_poly.pdbx_strand_id
1 'polypeptide(L)'
;MRTGAGTKYKTILTIPKGKMVQSSQKIGDWYKVSYTYTSKGKNVTKTGWTSSTFLKKQPVSLVKNSTPKTVKFSKTNYQTIGNVNLRTGASTSSKLIMTITKGKTVTSNEKRGKWYKVSYTYTSKGKHLTQSGWVSGSYLREYNQYIKTSGTYYFTKNTAKLYSTPDSKKQSAASLASSNGLYSNEKVVNSIGQTWYRVSFNGRNLYIYSGDVYQSAAKTFVKKNYQVKESTYVYSSYGSAYKHLISIPKGAIVSTTKSVGGWYEVIYKGKKGYVPSSKLQTPPKTPVINNVTEEIPSKPPVINNVTEENPPTTNSADTSEANTVVKTYLVIADLNLRKSANTSSERLAVIPNGTTVKSEKDPEDGWYQVSYNGLKGYVYGAYLKEYTQNADYRFIDLRTKSSVTAAQIDRYIAANVNGRASVLLNSGKYFISAENKFGVNALYLAAHAIHESAFGTSNISLGKNNLFGYGAYDAAPFFGAYHFPSVEACINYVAQKMKADYLNPNGTHFEGAFLGYRTNDKNGVRITNQSIGMNYWYASDPNWGGGIARHMDNIMAFNKNSYDNVAINTYVPATPGIPDGSDKLPDNIQVIAKQDLSSVIKKGTTFIMLEKTNNYRVKVLINNSQFWLDNIRFSVYKDYISVLNLGRVTTSTLNVRSGPSTSNGNIDYLNLNQYVQLALDDNKNIITDSTKNWYQVKLENGKMGWVSKSYIARELN
;
A
#
# COMPACT_ATOMS: atom_id res chain seq x y z
N MET A 1 -29.30 40.98 -57.08
CA MET A 1 -30.32 40.11 -56.47
C MET A 1 -31.52 40.92 -56.03
N ARG A 2 -32.73 40.38 -56.23
CA ARG A 2 -34.02 40.98 -55.88
C ARG A 2 -34.83 40.05 -54.95
N THR A 3 -35.85 40.58 -54.28
CA THR A 3 -36.73 39.79 -53.39
C THR A 3 -37.56 38.74 -54.13
N GLY A 4 -37.88 38.94 -55.40
CA GLY A 4 -38.67 38.03 -56.24
C GLY A 4 -38.14 37.91 -57.68
N ALA A 5 -38.66 36.93 -58.42
CA ALA A 5 -38.28 36.63 -59.80
C ALA A 5 -38.91 37.64 -60.79
N GLY A 6 -38.21 38.74 -61.07
CA GLY A 6 -38.66 39.78 -62.00
C GLY A 6 -38.06 41.16 -61.71
N THR A 7 -38.07 42.05 -62.70
CA THR A 7 -37.51 43.41 -62.58
C THR A 7 -38.32 44.33 -61.67
N LYS A 8 -39.61 44.05 -61.47
CA LYS A 8 -40.50 44.80 -60.57
C LYS A 8 -40.21 44.62 -59.07
N TYR A 9 -39.46 43.57 -58.69
CA TYR A 9 -39.17 43.28 -57.28
C TYR A 9 -37.97 44.07 -56.76
N LYS A 10 -37.99 44.48 -55.49
CA LYS A 10 -36.94 45.31 -54.88
C LYS A 10 -35.56 44.65 -54.93
N THR A 11 -34.53 45.40 -55.31
CA THR A 11 -33.13 44.98 -55.23
C THR A 11 -32.67 44.91 -53.77
N ILE A 12 -32.07 43.79 -53.37
CA ILE A 12 -31.67 43.52 -51.97
C ILE A 12 -30.16 43.39 -51.76
N LEU A 13 -29.42 43.09 -52.82
CA LEU A 13 -27.96 43.01 -52.81
C LEU A 13 -27.43 42.95 -54.26
N THR A 14 -26.38 43.68 -54.56
CA THR A 14 -25.63 43.55 -55.82
C THR A 14 -24.46 42.60 -55.60
N ILE A 15 -24.38 41.54 -56.42
CA ILE A 15 -23.27 40.59 -56.38
C ILE A 15 -22.18 41.14 -57.30
N PRO A 16 -20.91 41.28 -56.86
CA PRO A 16 -19.82 41.74 -57.72
C PRO A 16 -19.62 40.83 -58.94
N LYS A 17 -19.28 41.41 -60.09
CA LYS A 17 -19.02 40.68 -61.34
C LYS A 17 -17.88 39.67 -61.13
N GLY A 18 -18.04 38.46 -61.69
CA GLY A 18 -17.06 37.38 -61.58
C GLY A 18 -17.17 36.53 -60.31
N LYS A 19 -18.10 36.83 -59.39
CA LYS A 19 -18.35 35.98 -58.22
C LYS A 19 -19.25 34.81 -58.59
N MET A 20 -18.84 33.61 -58.16
CA MET A 20 -19.62 32.40 -58.38
C MET A 20 -20.77 32.30 -57.38
N VAL A 21 -21.93 31.91 -57.88
CA VAL A 21 -23.12 31.61 -57.07
C VAL A 21 -23.74 30.30 -57.52
N GLN A 22 -24.32 29.57 -56.58
CA GLN A 22 -25.06 28.34 -56.87
C GLN A 22 -26.56 28.66 -56.90
N SER A 23 -27.24 28.18 -57.94
CA SER A 23 -28.70 28.29 -58.04
C SER A 23 -29.38 27.12 -57.34
N SER A 24 -30.37 27.43 -56.51
CA SER A 24 -31.22 26.44 -55.82
C SER A 24 -32.58 26.25 -56.49
N GLN A 25 -33.02 27.22 -57.30
CA GLN A 25 -34.33 27.22 -57.96
C GLN A 25 -34.31 28.11 -59.21
N LYS A 26 -35.19 27.85 -60.19
CA LYS A 26 -35.38 28.65 -61.41
C LYS A 26 -36.87 28.91 -61.65
N ILE A 27 -37.24 30.15 -61.94
CA ILE A 27 -38.59 30.56 -62.38
C ILE A 27 -38.42 31.50 -63.57
N GLY A 28 -38.87 31.08 -64.76
CA GLY A 28 -38.57 31.77 -66.01
C GLY A 28 -37.07 32.01 -66.18
N ASP A 29 -36.67 33.22 -66.56
CA ASP A 29 -35.27 33.62 -66.69
C ASP A 29 -34.61 34.07 -65.39
N TRP A 30 -35.17 33.72 -64.23
CA TRP A 30 -34.64 34.12 -62.93
C TRP A 30 -34.22 32.92 -62.09
N TYR A 31 -33.05 33.04 -61.46
CA TYR A 31 -32.45 32.02 -60.61
C TYR A 31 -32.39 32.49 -59.17
N LYS A 32 -32.79 31.61 -58.23
CA LYS A 32 -32.67 31.85 -56.79
C LYS A 32 -31.29 31.43 -56.31
N VAL A 33 -30.51 32.41 -55.87
CA VAL A 33 -29.10 32.24 -55.50
C VAL A 33 -28.83 32.79 -54.10
N SER A 34 -27.80 32.27 -53.44
CA SER A 34 -27.31 32.78 -52.16
C SER A 34 -25.90 33.34 -52.33
N TYR A 35 -25.63 34.48 -51.72
CA TYR A 35 -24.31 35.12 -51.75
C TYR A 35 -23.88 35.56 -50.34
N THR A 36 -22.68 35.16 -49.94
CA THR A 36 -22.07 35.52 -48.65
C THR A 36 -21.07 36.64 -48.86
N TYR A 37 -21.19 37.70 -48.07
CA TYR A 37 -20.28 38.85 -48.07
C TYR A 37 -20.02 39.31 -46.64
N THR A 38 -18.87 39.93 -46.42
CA THR A 38 -18.50 40.45 -45.10
C THR A 38 -19.08 41.84 -44.91
N SER A 39 -19.79 42.07 -43.80
CA SER A 39 -20.30 43.38 -43.41
C SER A 39 -19.99 43.59 -41.93
N LYS A 40 -19.36 44.71 -41.58
CA LYS A 40 -18.89 45.03 -40.21
C LYS A 40 -18.14 43.87 -39.54
N GLY A 41 -17.21 43.25 -40.28
CA GLY A 41 -16.35 42.17 -39.78
C GLY A 41 -17.03 40.80 -39.60
N LYS A 42 -18.31 40.65 -39.97
CA LYS A 42 -19.03 39.37 -39.91
C LYS A 42 -19.49 38.93 -41.29
N ASN A 43 -19.40 37.63 -41.56
CA ASN A 43 -19.91 37.05 -42.81
C ASN A 43 -21.43 36.93 -42.75
N VAL A 44 -22.10 37.55 -43.71
CA VAL A 44 -23.56 37.57 -43.84
C VAL A 44 -23.92 36.93 -45.17
N THR A 45 -24.81 35.93 -45.12
CA THR A 45 -25.36 35.29 -46.33
C THR A 45 -26.74 35.84 -46.62
N LYS A 46 -26.97 36.32 -47.84
CA LYS A 46 -28.30 36.71 -48.33
C LYS A 46 -28.73 35.86 -49.50
N THR A 47 -30.01 35.53 -49.55
CA THR A 47 -30.64 34.77 -50.64
C THR A 47 -31.63 35.66 -51.39
N GLY A 48 -31.61 35.59 -52.72
CA GLY A 48 -32.53 36.34 -53.58
C GLY A 48 -32.52 35.85 -55.02
N TRP A 49 -33.26 36.54 -55.89
CA TRP A 49 -33.40 36.20 -57.30
C TRP A 49 -32.51 37.06 -58.19
N THR A 50 -31.91 36.48 -59.22
CA THR A 50 -31.12 37.20 -60.22
C THR A 50 -31.45 36.70 -61.63
N SER A 51 -31.43 37.60 -62.61
CA SER A 51 -31.73 37.23 -64.00
C SER A 51 -30.58 36.41 -64.60
N SER A 52 -30.94 35.47 -65.48
CA SER A 52 -30.06 34.64 -66.29
C SER A 52 -29.07 35.47 -67.12
N THR A 53 -29.49 36.66 -67.56
CA THR A 53 -28.66 37.59 -68.35
C THR A 53 -27.39 38.05 -67.62
N PHE A 54 -27.39 38.02 -66.28
CA PHE A 54 -26.22 38.36 -65.46
C PHE A 54 -25.40 37.14 -65.04
N LEU A 55 -25.78 35.94 -65.47
CA LEU A 55 -25.14 34.69 -65.11
C LEU A 55 -24.54 34.02 -66.34
N LYS A 56 -23.25 33.69 -66.29
CA LYS A 56 -22.63 32.78 -67.26
C LYS A 56 -22.65 31.37 -66.69
N LYS A 57 -23.28 30.42 -67.40
CA LYS A 57 -23.31 29.02 -66.98
C LYS A 57 -21.90 28.44 -67.11
N GLN A 58 -21.27 28.13 -65.98
CA GLN A 58 -19.98 27.46 -65.95
C GLN A 58 -20.22 25.95 -65.83
N PRO A 59 -19.72 25.11 -66.75
CA PRO A 59 -19.81 23.66 -66.61
C PRO A 59 -18.97 23.27 -65.39
N VAL A 60 -19.65 22.93 -64.30
CA VAL A 60 -19.01 22.32 -63.16
C VAL A 60 -18.83 20.86 -63.55
N SER A 61 -17.61 20.49 -63.94
CA SER A 61 -17.16 19.10 -63.84
C SER A 61 -17.56 18.65 -62.45
N LEU A 62 -18.42 17.63 -62.37
CA LEU A 62 -18.82 17.02 -61.10
C LEU A 62 -17.53 16.67 -60.36
N VAL A 63 -17.11 17.55 -59.45
CA VAL A 63 -16.29 17.14 -58.34
C VAL A 63 -17.21 16.16 -57.65
N LYS A 64 -17.00 14.86 -57.92
CA LYS A 64 -17.49 13.75 -57.11
C LYS A 64 -17.43 14.29 -55.70
N ASN A 65 -18.58 14.47 -55.06
CA ASN A 65 -18.62 14.70 -53.62
C ASN A 65 -17.71 13.62 -53.06
N SER A 66 -16.50 14.01 -52.66
CA SER A 66 -15.52 13.07 -52.16
C SER A 66 -16.24 12.39 -51.02
N THR A 67 -16.48 11.08 -51.15
CA THR A 67 -17.07 10.30 -50.08
C THR A 67 -16.35 10.72 -48.81
N PRO A 68 -17.04 11.25 -47.78
CA PRO A 68 -16.35 11.82 -46.64
C PRO A 68 -15.35 10.79 -46.16
N LYS A 69 -14.06 11.16 -46.06
CA LYS A 69 -13.05 10.19 -45.64
C LYS A 69 -13.41 9.70 -44.23
N THR A 70 -13.18 8.42 -43.96
CA THR A 70 -13.36 7.87 -42.61
C THR A 70 -12.33 8.52 -41.70
N VAL A 71 -12.78 9.15 -40.61
CA VAL A 71 -11.94 9.73 -39.57
C VAL A 71 -12.01 8.83 -38.35
N LYS A 72 -10.88 8.26 -37.95
CA LYS A 72 -10.76 7.51 -36.69
C LYS A 72 -10.51 8.46 -35.52
N PHE A 73 -11.04 8.10 -34.35
CA PHE A 73 -10.84 8.82 -33.10
C PHE A 73 -10.85 7.82 -31.93
N SER A 74 -10.46 8.29 -30.73
CA SER A 74 -10.46 7.46 -29.53
C SER A 74 -11.84 6.83 -29.29
N LYS A 75 -11.87 5.57 -28.88
CA LYS A 75 -13.11 4.87 -28.54
C LYS A 75 -13.93 5.71 -27.54
N THR A 76 -15.12 6.14 -27.94
CA THR A 76 -15.97 7.09 -27.23
C THR A 76 -17.38 6.52 -27.10
N ASN A 77 -17.94 6.58 -25.89
CA ASN A 77 -19.29 6.20 -25.55
C ASN A 77 -20.25 7.38 -25.78
N TYR A 78 -21.36 7.09 -26.41
CA TYR A 78 -22.44 8.02 -26.71
C TYR A 78 -23.76 7.48 -26.20
N GLN A 79 -24.66 8.36 -25.80
CA GLN A 79 -26.05 8.06 -25.50
C GLN A 79 -26.92 8.59 -26.64
N THR A 80 -27.91 7.79 -27.05
CA THR A 80 -28.90 8.20 -28.02
C THR A 80 -29.85 9.24 -27.42
N ILE A 81 -29.98 10.42 -28.02
CA ILE A 81 -30.89 11.48 -27.54
C ILE A 81 -32.30 11.41 -28.15
N GLY A 82 -32.49 10.51 -29.10
CA GLY A 82 -33.76 10.13 -29.72
C GLY A 82 -33.65 8.73 -30.31
N ASN A 83 -34.76 8.21 -30.84
CA ASN A 83 -34.75 6.94 -31.56
C ASN A 83 -33.93 7.10 -32.84
N VAL A 84 -32.94 6.22 -33.05
CA VAL A 84 -32.01 6.31 -34.19
C VAL A 84 -31.84 4.99 -34.90
N ASN A 85 -31.87 5.04 -36.22
CA ASN A 85 -31.74 3.87 -37.08
C ASN A 85 -30.27 3.50 -37.27
N LEU A 86 -29.91 2.27 -36.87
CA LEU A 86 -28.63 1.64 -37.16
C LEU A 86 -28.67 1.05 -38.58
N ARG A 87 -27.76 1.47 -39.45
CA ARG A 87 -27.74 1.09 -40.87
C ARG A 87 -26.43 0.41 -41.27
N THR A 88 -26.45 -0.35 -42.36
CA THR A 88 -25.24 -1.02 -42.89
C THR A 88 -24.20 -0.04 -43.45
N GLY A 89 -24.61 1.20 -43.79
CA GLY A 89 -23.75 2.22 -44.37
C GLY A 89 -24.08 3.64 -43.89
N ALA A 90 -23.16 4.58 -44.13
CA ALA A 90 -23.22 5.99 -43.72
C ALA A 90 -24.19 6.82 -44.59
N SER A 91 -25.43 6.36 -44.76
CA SER A 91 -26.47 7.02 -45.55
C SER A 91 -27.87 6.62 -45.06
N THR A 92 -28.86 7.51 -45.20
CA THR A 92 -30.27 7.18 -44.94
C THR A 92 -30.84 6.16 -45.93
N SER A 93 -30.23 6.01 -47.11
CA SER A 93 -30.59 5.00 -48.11
C SER A 93 -29.98 3.62 -47.85
N SER A 94 -29.02 3.49 -46.92
CA SER A 94 -28.43 2.19 -46.58
C SER A 94 -29.41 1.30 -45.81
N LYS A 95 -29.31 -0.02 -45.99
CA LYS A 95 -30.19 -1.02 -45.35
C LYS A 95 -30.29 -0.81 -43.85
N LEU A 96 -31.52 -0.76 -43.33
CA LEU A 96 -31.81 -0.70 -41.91
C LEU A 96 -31.43 -2.04 -41.26
N ILE A 97 -30.64 -1.98 -40.19
CA ILE A 97 -30.33 -3.15 -39.35
C ILE A 97 -31.34 -3.22 -38.22
N MET A 98 -31.49 -2.14 -37.44
CA MET A 98 -32.45 -2.01 -36.35
C MET A 98 -32.61 -0.54 -35.92
N THR A 99 -33.58 -0.27 -35.04
CA THR A 99 -33.73 1.03 -34.38
C THR A 99 -33.23 0.95 -32.93
N ILE A 100 -32.30 1.83 -32.57
CA ILE A 100 -31.81 2.00 -31.21
C ILE A 100 -32.67 3.06 -30.53
N THR A 101 -33.34 2.70 -29.45
CA THR A 101 -34.23 3.61 -28.72
C THR A 101 -33.46 4.71 -27.99
N LYS A 102 -34.13 5.82 -27.68
CA LYS A 102 -33.58 6.93 -26.88
C LYS A 102 -33.03 6.42 -25.53
N GLY A 103 -31.93 7.00 -25.09
CA GLY A 103 -31.31 6.73 -23.78
C GLY A 103 -30.32 5.55 -23.78
N LYS A 104 -30.18 4.81 -24.88
CA LYS A 104 -29.26 3.67 -25.00
C LYS A 104 -27.83 4.13 -25.25
N THR A 105 -26.88 3.40 -24.70
CA THR A 105 -25.45 3.67 -24.85
C THR A 105 -24.86 2.87 -26.01
N VAL A 106 -24.08 3.54 -26.84
CA VAL A 106 -23.36 2.97 -27.98
C VAL A 106 -21.90 3.43 -27.94
N THR A 107 -20.99 2.67 -28.52
CA THR A 107 -19.57 3.05 -28.58
C THR A 107 -19.14 3.27 -30.02
N SER A 108 -18.37 4.32 -30.28
CA SER A 108 -17.82 4.64 -31.60
C SER A 108 -16.34 5.00 -31.52
N ASN A 109 -15.57 4.65 -32.54
CA ASN A 109 -14.17 5.04 -32.72
C ASN A 109 -13.89 5.57 -34.14
N GLU A 110 -14.91 5.70 -34.98
CA GLU A 110 -14.75 6.28 -36.31
C GLU A 110 -16.05 6.92 -36.84
N LYS A 111 -15.89 7.96 -37.66
CA LYS A 111 -16.99 8.66 -38.31
C LYS A 111 -16.71 8.89 -39.78
N ARG A 112 -17.78 9.05 -40.55
CA ARG A 112 -17.78 9.38 -41.97
C ARG A 112 -18.76 10.53 -42.19
N GLY A 113 -18.24 11.74 -42.33
CA GLY A 113 -19.07 12.95 -42.36
C GLY A 113 -19.88 13.09 -41.05
N LYS A 114 -21.21 13.16 -41.16
CA LYS A 114 -22.14 13.23 -40.01
C LYS A 114 -22.52 11.86 -39.42
N TRP A 115 -22.03 10.76 -40.00
CA TRP A 115 -22.38 9.40 -39.57
C TRP A 115 -21.29 8.81 -38.69
N TYR A 116 -21.69 8.14 -37.62
CA TYR A 116 -20.79 7.49 -36.67
C TYR A 116 -20.96 5.98 -36.79
N LYS A 117 -19.86 5.25 -36.91
CA LYS A 117 -19.90 3.78 -36.84
C LYS A 117 -19.91 3.39 -35.37
N VAL A 118 -21.00 2.77 -34.95
CA VAL A 118 -21.24 2.43 -33.55
C VAL A 118 -21.32 0.93 -33.37
N SER A 119 -20.92 0.46 -32.20
CA SER A 119 -21.24 -0.86 -31.67
C SER A 119 -22.26 -0.69 -30.55
N TYR A 120 -23.36 -1.46 -30.63
CA TYR A 120 -24.46 -1.44 -29.68
C TYR A 120 -24.66 -2.84 -29.10
N THR A 121 -24.51 -2.96 -27.78
CA THR A 121 -24.73 -4.22 -27.05
C THR A 121 -26.09 -4.18 -26.37
N TYR A 122 -26.92 -5.20 -26.58
CA TYR A 122 -28.26 -5.33 -26.00
C TYR A 122 -28.56 -6.77 -25.60
N THR A 123 -29.47 -6.95 -24.64
CA THR A 123 -29.92 -8.27 -24.21
C THR A 123 -31.14 -8.69 -25.02
N SER A 124 -31.10 -9.90 -25.58
CA SER A 124 -32.24 -10.55 -26.23
C SER A 124 -32.30 -12.00 -25.78
N LYS A 125 -33.45 -12.47 -25.29
CA LYS A 125 -33.65 -13.84 -24.77
C LYS A 125 -32.55 -14.27 -23.77
N GLY A 126 -32.20 -13.38 -22.85
CA GLY A 126 -31.16 -13.62 -21.82
C GLY A 126 -29.71 -13.60 -22.32
N LYS A 127 -29.46 -13.40 -23.62
CA LYS A 127 -28.10 -13.33 -24.19
C LYS A 127 -27.72 -11.90 -24.56
N HIS A 128 -26.48 -11.51 -24.28
CA HIS A 128 -25.92 -10.23 -24.73
C HIS A 128 -25.45 -10.34 -26.18
N LEU A 129 -26.09 -9.59 -27.07
CA LEU A 129 -25.75 -9.50 -28.49
C LEU A 129 -25.13 -8.14 -28.76
N THR A 130 -24.11 -8.09 -29.62
CA THR A 130 -23.50 -6.82 -30.07
C THR A 130 -23.66 -6.67 -31.57
N GLN A 131 -24.25 -5.56 -31.99
CA GLN A 131 -24.42 -5.23 -33.40
C GLN A 131 -23.69 -3.95 -33.75
N SER A 132 -23.04 -3.93 -34.92
CA SER A 132 -22.30 -2.77 -35.41
C SER A 132 -22.91 -2.20 -36.68
N GLY A 133 -22.87 -0.88 -36.85
CA GLY A 133 -23.43 -0.19 -38.00
C GLY A 133 -23.26 1.32 -37.92
N TRP A 134 -23.91 2.07 -38.81
CA TRP A 134 -23.82 3.52 -38.90
C TRP A 134 -25.10 4.19 -38.40
N VAL A 135 -24.93 5.24 -37.58
CA VAL A 135 -26.02 6.09 -37.09
C VAL A 135 -25.71 7.56 -37.37
N SER A 136 -26.74 8.41 -37.45
CA SER A 136 -26.53 9.86 -37.56
C SER A 136 -26.03 10.43 -36.24
N GLY A 137 -24.91 11.16 -36.27
CA GLY A 137 -24.32 11.81 -35.11
C GLY A 137 -25.23 12.86 -34.47
N SER A 138 -26.24 13.38 -35.19
CA SER A 138 -27.26 14.28 -34.63
C SER A 138 -28.10 13.64 -33.51
N TYR A 139 -28.09 12.31 -33.41
CA TYR A 139 -28.78 11.56 -32.36
C TYR A 139 -27.84 11.09 -31.26
N LEU A 140 -26.55 11.45 -31.31
CA LEU A 140 -25.55 11.03 -30.34
C LEU A 140 -25.11 12.20 -29.48
N ARG A 141 -25.05 11.97 -28.17
CA ARG A 141 -24.40 12.86 -27.20
C ARG A 141 -23.37 12.05 -26.44
N GLU A 142 -22.16 12.57 -26.27
CA GLU A 142 -21.16 11.91 -25.43
C GLU A 142 -21.73 11.55 -24.06
N TYR A 143 -21.45 10.33 -23.62
CA TYR A 143 -22.05 9.79 -22.41
C TYR A 143 -21.00 9.57 -21.33
N ASN A 144 -21.15 10.32 -20.24
CA ASN A 144 -20.41 10.11 -19.00
C ASN A 144 -21.30 9.35 -18.02
N GLN A 145 -20.77 8.30 -17.42
CA GLN A 145 -21.47 7.52 -16.39
C GLN A 145 -21.13 8.06 -15.01
N TYR A 146 -22.12 8.60 -14.32
CA TYR A 146 -22.00 9.09 -12.94
C TYR A 146 -22.43 7.99 -11.97
N ILE A 147 -21.57 7.70 -11.00
CA ILE A 147 -21.74 6.59 -10.06
C ILE A 147 -21.57 7.16 -8.65
N LYS A 148 -22.61 7.01 -7.81
CA LYS A 148 -22.50 7.33 -6.39
C LYS A 148 -21.58 6.32 -5.70
N THR A 149 -20.67 6.82 -4.87
CA THR A 149 -19.74 6.00 -4.09
C THR A 149 -19.84 6.38 -2.61
N SER A 150 -19.30 5.53 -1.74
CA SER A 150 -19.02 5.94 -0.37
C SER A 150 -18.06 7.13 -0.35
N GLY A 151 -18.25 8.01 0.63
CA GLY A 151 -17.42 9.20 0.82
C GLY A 151 -15.96 8.85 1.03
N THR A 152 -15.10 9.36 0.16
CA THR A 152 -13.68 9.01 0.10
C THR A 152 -12.83 10.27 -0.04
N TYR A 153 -11.67 10.28 0.62
CA TYR A 153 -10.69 11.36 0.47
C TYR A 153 -9.61 10.97 -0.54
N TYR A 154 -9.24 11.93 -1.38
CA TYR A 154 -8.24 11.80 -2.44
C TYR A 154 -7.19 12.89 -2.30
N PHE A 155 -5.92 12.54 -2.35
CA PHE A 155 -4.81 13.48 -2.25
C PHE A 155 -4.04 13.54 -3.57
N THR A 156 -3.68 14.75 -3.99
CA THR A 156 -2.89 14.98 -5.20
C THR A 156 -1.48 14.39 -5.07
N LYS A 157 -1.06 13.59 -6.05
CA LYS A 157 0.30 13.00 -6.10
C LYS A 157 1.36 14.07 -6.40
N ASN A 158 1.08 14.86 -7.42
CA ASN A 158 1.86 15.99 -7.92
C ASN A 158 0.91 17.19 -8.10
N THR A 159 1.38 18.26 -8.76
CA THR A 159 0.48 19.32 -9.21
C THR A 159 -0.61 18.76 -10.12
N ALA A 160 -1.86 18.82 -9.68
CA ALA A 160 -3.03 18.30 -10.38
C ALA A 160 -3.91 19.46 -10.89
N LYS A 161 -4.62 19.21 -11.98
CA LYS A 161 -5.58 20.16 -12.57
C LYS A 161 -7.01 19.76 -12.22
N LEU A 162 -7.82 20.75 -11.90
CA LEU A 162 -9.25 20.62 -11.70
C LEU A 162 -10.00 21.16 -12.92
N TYR A 163 -11.06 20.48 -13.33
CA TYR A 163 -11.79 20.80 -14.55
C TYR A 163 -13.28 20.97 -14.26
N SER A 164 -13.97 21.80 -15.05
CA SER A 164 -15.43 21.98 -14.95
C SER A 164 -16.23 20.78 -15.48
N THR A 165 -15.59 19.92 -16.27
CA THR A 165 -16.11 18.66 -16.80
C THR A 165 -15.05 17.58 -16.68
N PRO A 166 -15.40 16.28 -16.68
CA PRO A 166 -14.44 15.17 -16.60
C PRO A 166 -13.70 14.94 -17.94
N ASP A 167 -13.02 15.97 -18.44
CA ASP A 167 -12.31 15.99 -19.72
C ASP A 167 -11.07 16.89 -19.61
N SER A 168 -9.89 16.29 -19.70
CA SER A 168 -8.61 16.98 -19.59
C SER A 168 -8.27 17.86 -20.80
N LYS A 169 -9.01 17.74 -21.90
CA LYS A 169 -8.87 18.61 -23.08
C LYS A 169 -9.53 19.97 -22.88
N LYS A 170 -10.38 20.12 -21.85
CA LYS A 170 -10.96 21.41 -21.48
C LYS A 170 -9.95 22.23 -20.69
N GLN A 171 -10.11 23.56 -20.72
CA GLN A 171 -9.32 24.44 -19.89
C GLN A 171 -9.52 24.10 -18.42
N SER A 172 -8.41 23.98 -17.68
CA SER A 172 -8.46 23.73 -16.24
C SER A 172 -9.05 24.94 -15.52
N ALA A 173 -9.97 24.69 -14.60
CA ALA A 173 -10.61 25.70 -13.76
C ALA A 173 -9.74 26.11 -12.55
N ALA A 174 -8.86 25.22 -12.10
CA ALA A 174 -7.89 25.48 -11.05
C ALA A 174 -6.73 24.47 -11.12
N SER A 175 -5.66 24.74 -10.38
CA SER A 175 -4.58 23.78 -10.15
C SER A 175 -4.27 23.68 -8.66
N LEU A 176 -3.94 22.48 -8.21
CA LEU A 176 -3.61 22.15 -6.83
C LEU A 176 -2.22 21.54 -6.80
N ALA A 177 -1.34 22.06 -5.95
CA ALA A 177 -0.05 21.43 -5.68
C ALA A 177 -0.22 20.02 -5.08
N SER A 178 0.87 19.26 -4.98
CA SER A 178 0.87 17.95 -4.33
C SER A 178 0.36 18.02 -2.88
N SER A 179 -0.12 16.88 -2.38
CA SER A 179 -0.58 16.69 -0.99
C SER A 179 -1.79 17.56 -0.57
N ASN A 180 -2.58 18.04 -1.54
CA ASN A 180 -3.88 18.67 -1.28
C ASN A 180 -4.99 17.61 -1.36
N GLY A 181 -5.73 17.48 -0.27
CA GLY A 181 -6.84 16.56 -0.09
C GLY A 181 -8.17 17.12 -0.60
N LEU A 182 -8.94 16.25 -1.22
CA LEU A 182 -10.26 16.51 -1.79
C LEU A 182 -11.20 15.41 -1.32
N TYR A 183 -12.45 15.75 -1.03
CA TYR A 183 -13.48 14.77 -0.72
C TYR A 183 -14.35 14.51 -1.94
N SER A 184 -14.70 13.25 -2.18
CA SER A 184 -15.64 12.84 -3.22
C SER A 184 -16.49 11.66 -2.77
N ASN A 185 -17.76 11.68 -3.17
CA ASN A 185 -18.72 10.58 -3.05
C ASN A 185 -19.33 10.23 -4.41
N GLU A 186 -18.66 10.62 -5.50
CA GLU A 186 -19.14 10.42 -6.85
C GLU A 186 -17.96 10.19 -7.81
N LYS A 187 -17.95 9.01 -8.42
CA LYS A 187 -17.05 8.62 -9.49
C LYS A 187 -17.72 8.89 -10.82
N VAL A 188 -16.97 9.41 -11.78
CA VAL A 188 -17.42 9.59 -13.16
C VAL A 188 -16.52 8.81 -14.11
N VAL A 189 -17.11 7.94 -14.91
CA VAL A 189 -16.42 7.35 -16.07
C VAL A 189 -16.80 8.18 -17.28
N ASN A 190 -15.84 8.91 -17.84
CA ASN A 190 -16.13 9.79 -18.97
C ASN A 190 -16.35 9.02 -20.28
N SER A 191 -16.73 9.73 -21.33
CA SER A 191 -17.06 9.16 -22.63
C SER A 191 -15.94 8.29 -23.22
N ILE A 192 -14.68 8.52 -22.87
CA ILE A 192 -13.54 7.72 -23.34
C ILE A 192 -13.05 6.65 -22.35
N GLY A 193 -13.79 6.42 -21.25
CA GLY A 193 -13.49 5.36 -20.27
C GLY A 193 -12.52 5.75 -19.17
N GLN A 194 -12.11 7.02 -19.07
CA GLN A 194 -11.28 7.50 -17.97
C GLN A 194 -12.11 7.64 -16.69
N THR A 195 -11.49 7.38 -15.55
CA THR A 195 -12.10 7.59 -14.24
C THR A 195 -11.74 8.97 -13.69
N TRP A 196 -12.76 9.66 -13.20
CA TRP A 196 -12.70 10.98 -12.60
C TRP A 196 -13.47 10.99 -11.27
N TYR A 197 -13.10 11.89 -10.38
CA TYR A 197 -13.82 12.12 -9.13
C TYR A 197 -14.43 13.51 -9.14
N ARG A 198 -15.71 13.62 -8.78
CA ARG A 198 -16.36 14.91 -8.58
C ARG A 198 -16.05 15.42 -7.18
N VAL A 199 -15.40 16.57 -7.11
CA VAL A 199 -14.88 17.15 -5.87
C VAL A 199 -15.44 18.55 -5.68
N SER A 200 -15.49 19.01 -4.43
CA SER A 200 -15.78 20.41 -4.13
C SER A 200 -14.49 21.15 -3.80
N PHE A 201 -14.23 22.27 -4.49
CA PHE A 201 -13.08 23.12 -4.23
C PHE A 201 -13.51 24.60 -4.32
N ASN A 202 -13.25 25.38 -3.27
CA ASN A 202 -13.67 26.79 -3.15
C ASN A 202 -15.16 27.03 -3.48
N GLY A 203 -16.04 26.14 -3.01
CA GLY A 203 -17.49 26.22 -3.24
C GLY A 203 -17.95 25.82 -4.66
N ARG A 204 -17.04 25.39 -5.54
CA ARG A 204 -17.37 24.92 -6.89
C ARG A 204 -17.27 23.40 -6.99
N ASN A 205 -18.20 22.80 -7.72
CA ASN A 205 -18.14 21.40 -8.10
C ASN A 205 -17.23 21.24 -9.33
N LEU A 206 -16.11 20.54 -9.16
CA LEU A 206 -15.11 20.30 -10.21
C LEU A 206 -14.79 18.81 -10.32
N TYR A 207 -13.97 18.45 -11.30
CA TYR A 207 -13.54 17.09 -11.58
C TYR A 207 -12.03 16.99 -11.54
N ILE A 208 -11.53 15.91 -10.93
CA ILE A 208 -10.11 15.56 -10.93
C ILE A 208 -9.92 14.17 -11.53
N TYR A 209 -8.86 14.01 -12.33
CA TYR A 209 -8.54 12.73 -12.95
C TYR A 209 -8.00 11.75 -11.91
N SER A 210 -8.47 10.50 -11.91
CA SER A 210 -8.08 9.52 -10.90
C SER A 210 -6.59 9.16 -10.94
N GLY A 211 -5.93 9.35 -12.09
CA GLY A 211 -4.49 9.13 -12.22
C GLY A 211 -3.64 10.11 -11.41
N ASP A 212 -4.15 11.32 -11.14
CA ASP A 212 -3.43 12.41 -10.48
C ASP A 212 -3.54 12.37 -8.96
N VAL A 213 -4.38 11.47 -8.42
CA VAL A 213 -4.67 11.36 -6.99
C VAL A 213 -4.48 9.94 -6.48
N TYR A 214 -4.28 9.82 -5.17
CA TYR A 214 -4.36 8.56 -4.44
C TYR A 214 -5.40 8.64 -3.33
N GLN A 215 -6.03 7.51 -3.01
CA GLN A 215 -7.05 7.43 -1.98
C GLN A 215 -6.43 7.43 -0.58
N SER A 216 -7.10 8.08 0.37
CA SER A 216 -6.76 8.04 1.79
C SER A 216 -8.01 7.84 2.65
N ALA A 217 -7.94 6.91 3.60
CA ALA A 217 -9.00 6.67 4.54
C ALA A 217 -8.88 7.64 5.73
N ALA A 218 -10.02 8.08 6.26
CA ALA A 218 -10.03 8.75 7.55
C ALA A 218 -9.71 7.74 8.65
N LYS A 219 -8.75 8.10 9.51
CA LYS A 219 -8.39 7.33 10.70
C LYS A 219 -8.85 8.10 11.91
N THR A 220 -9.68 7.48 12.73
CA THR A 220 -10.03 7.98 14.06
C THR A 220 -9.18 7.29 15.11
N PHE A 221 -8.80 8.03 16.15
CA PHE A 221 -7.96 7.53 17.23
C PHE A 221 -8.28 8.31 18.52
N VAL A 222 -7.86 7.76 19.65
CA VAL A 222 -8.00 8.41 20.96
C VAL A 222 -7.35 9.79 20.93
N LYS A 223 -7.99 10.77 21.57
CA LYS A 223 -7.55 12.18 21.55
C LYS A 223 -6.07 12.29 21.89
N LYS A 224 -5.29 12.85 20.98
CA LYS A 224 -3.84 13.03 21.10
C LYS A 224 -3.46 14.49 21.03
N ASN A 225 -2.58 14.91 21.93
CA ASN A 225 -1.99 16.24 21.95
C ASN A 225 -0.69 16.27 21.16
N TYR A 226 -0.49 17.34 20.41
CA TYR A 226 0.71 17.61 19.63
C TYR A 226 1.16 19.04 19.87
N GLN A 227 2.47 19.24 19.91
CA GLN A 227 3.06 20.58 19.91
C GLN A 227 3.37 20.98 18.46
N VAL A 228 3.09 22.23 18.13
CA VAL A 228 3.46 22.82 16.84
C VAL A 228 4.97 23.00 16.78
N LYS A 229 5.64 22.27 15.88
CA LYS A 229 7.11 22.28 15.71
C LYS A 229 7.62 23.57 15.08
N GLU A 230 6.82 24.15 14.19
CA GLU A 230 7.10 25.38 13.45
C GLU A 230 5.76 26.09 13.17
N SER A 231 5.75 27.42 13.20
CA SER A 231 4.52 28.20 13.04
C SER A 231 3.76 27.81 11.76
N THR A 232 2.46 27.64 11.88
CA THR A 232 1.58 27.17 10.80
C THR A 232 0.20 27.81 10.92
N TYR A 233 -0.79 27.30 10.19
CA TYR A 233 -2.19 27.74 10.26
C TYR A 233 -3.12 26.55 10.48
N VAL A 234 -4.29 26.81 11.05
CA VAL A 234 -5.46 25.93 10.87
C VAL A 234 -6.04 26.23 9.49
N TYR A 235 -6.07 25.24 8.62
CA TYR A 235 -6.63 25.33 7.27
C TYR A 235 -8.10 24.92 7.26
N SER A 236 -8.89 25.49 6.35
CA SER A 236 -10.32 25.18 6.23
C SER A 236 -10.60 23.79 5.63
N SER A 237 -9.60 23.14 5.03
CA SER A 237 -9.66 21.75 4.55
C SER A 237 -8.23 21.16 4.50
N TYR A 238 -8.09 19.91 4.06
CA TYR A 238 -6.82 19.18 4.00
C TYR A 238 -5.94 19.71 2.86
N GLY A 239 -5.05 20.69 3.09
CA GLY A 239 -4.17 21.18 2.03
C GLY A 239 -3.78 22.64 2.21
N SER A 240 -2.62 23.02 1.66
CA SER A 240 -2.16 24.41 1.68
C SER A 240 -2.93 25.34 0.73
N ALA A 241 -3.69 24.79 -0.22
CA ALA A 241 -4.51 25.58 -1.14
C ALA A 241 -5.81 26.14 -0.52
N TYR A 242 -6.10 25.80 0.73
CA TYR A 242 -7.33 26.17 1.42
C TYR A 242 -7.14 27.39 2.34
N LYS A 243 -8.25 28.06 2.67
CA LYS A 243 -8.25 29.29 3.47
C LYS A 243 -7.59 29.06 4.84
N HIS A 244 -6.69 29.95 5.23
CA HIS A 244 -6.14 30.02 6.58
C HIS A 244 -7.22 30.58 7.52
N LEU A 245 -7.61 29.81 8.52
CA LEU A 245 -8.63 30.18 9.49
C LEU A 245 -8.05 30.95 10.67
N ILE A 246 -6.91 30.50 11.18
CA ILE A 246 -6.18 31.12 12.28
C ILE A 246 -4.71 30.67 12.25
N SER A 247 -3.78 31.56 12.60
CA SER A 247 -2.36 31.22 12.77
C SER A 247 -2.13 30.47 14.08
N ILE A 248 -1.22 29.49 14.06
CA ILE A 248 -0.79 28.72 15.23
C ILE A 248 0.73 28.90 15.38
N PRO A 249 1.20 29.55 16.45
CA PRO A 249 2.63 29.76 16.66
C PRO A 249 3.34 28.45 17.03
N LYS A 250 4.64 28.38 16.73
CA LYS A 250 5.54 27.34 17.26
C LYS A 250 5.36 27.22 18.79
N GLY A 251 5.32 25.99 19.28
CA GLY A 251 5.17 25.69 20.71
C GLY A 251 3.72 25.54 21.18
N ALA A 252 2.73 25.99 20.41
CA ALA A 252 1.32 25.81 20.77
C ALA A 252 0.91 24.33 20.80
N ILE A 253 0.00 23.97 21.69
CA ILE A 253 -0.56 22.62 21.78
C ILE A 253 -1.89 22.55 21.01
N VAL A 254 -2.02 21.55 20.16
CA VAL A 254 -3.27 21.21 19.47
C VAL A 254 -3.64 19.76 19.77
N SER A 255 -4.93 19.48 19.88
CA SER A 255 -5.43 18.12 20.08
C SER A 255 -6.19 17.62 18.86
N THR A 256 -6.05 16.35 18.54
CA THR A 256 -6.76 15.71 17.42
C THR A 256 -7.25 14.31 17.80
N THR A 257 -8.38 13.90 17.22
CA THR A 257 -8.94 12.53 17.31
C THR A 257 -9.04 11.89 15.93
N LYS A 258 -8.62 12.59 14.88
CA LYS A 258 -8.90 12.21 13.50
C LYS A 258 -7.83 12.72 12.56
N SER A 259 -7.36 11.83 11.68
CA SER A 259 -6.45 12.16 10.58
C SER A 259 -7.00 11.68 9.24
N VAL A 260 -6.60 12.37 8.19
CA VAL A 260 -6.80 11.91 6.81
C VAL A 260 -5.52 12.28 6.04
N GLY A 261 -4.88 11.29 5.42
CA GLY A 261 -3.56 11.49 4.81
C GLY A 261 -2.54 12.03 5.82
N GLY A 262 -1.73 13.02 5.41
CA GLY A 262 -0.75 13.70 6.26
C GLY A 262 -1.31 14.89 7.04
N TRP A 263 -2.58 14.85 7.44
CA TRP A 263 -3.28 15.99 8.05
C TRP A 263 -4.12 15.54 9.25
N TYR A 264 -4.15 16.38 10.29
CA TYR A 264 -4.92 16.19 11.50
C TYR A 264 -6.08 17.19 11.59
N GLU A 265 -7.27 16.72 11.96
CA GLU A 265 -8.41 17.57 12.33
C GLU A 265 -8.19 18.06 13.77
N VAL A 266 -8.17 19.38 13.97
CA VAL A 266 -7.91 20.01 15.27
C VAL A 266 -8.97 21.07 15.58
N ILE A 267 -9.10 21.40 16.87
CA ILE A 267 -9.79 22.59 17.34
C ILE A 267 -8.77 23.45 18.05
N TYR A 268 -8.59 24.70 17.59
CA TYR A 268 -7.65 25.65 18.19
C TYR A 268 -8.34 27.00 18.37
N LYS A 269 -8.39 27.50 19.62
CA LYS A 269 -9.08 28.74 20.00
C LYS A 269 -10.51 28.83 19.43
N GLY A 270 -11.28 27.75 19.56
CA GLY A 270 -12.65 27.66 19.05
C GLY A 270 -12.81 27.51 17.53
N LYS A 271 -11.72 27.56 16.74
CA LYS A 271 -11.75 27.30 15.30
C LYS A 271 -11.43 25.84 15.01
N LYS A 272 -12.39 25.12 14.43
CA LYS A 272 -12.21 23.76 13.91
C LYS A 272 -11.62 23.80 12.50
N GLY A 273 -10.58 23.01 12.23
CA GLY A 273 -10.00 22.86 10.90
C GLY A 273 -8.85 21.85 10.89
N TYR A 274 -7.90 22.02 9.97
CA TYR A 274 -6.91 20.99 9.67
C TYR A 274 -5.48 21.53 9.74
N VAL A 275 -4.56 20.73 10.29
CA VAL A 275 -3.14 21.07 10.41
C VAL A 275 -2.31 19.94 9.81
N PRO A 276 -1.28 20.23 9.00
CA PRO A 276 -0.41 19.20 8.44
C PRO A 276 0.37 18.50 9.56
N SER A 277 0.37 17.17 9.57
CA SER A 277 1.05 16.38 10.61
C SER A 277 2.56 16.60 10.62
N SER A 278 3.15 16.96 9.47
CA SER A 278 4.57 17.31 9.34
C SER A 278 4.98 18.56 10.14
N LYS A 279 4.03 19.43 10.47
CA LYS A 279 4.26 20.64 11.30
C LYS A 279 4.07 20.37 12.78
N LEU A 280 3.74 19.14 13.16
CA LEU A 280 3.48 18.72 14.53
C LEU A 280 4.57 17.79 15.02
N GLN A 281 4.84 17.87 16.32
CA GLN A 281 5.72 16.97 17.05
C GLN A 281 5.03 16.52 18.33
N THR A 282 5.53 15.46 18.95
CA THR A 282 5.10 15.10 20.31
C THR A 282 5.45 16.26 21.24
N PRO A 283 4.51 16.71 22.12
CA PRO A 283 4.83 17.74 23.10
C PRO A 283 6.03 17.29 23.96
N PRO A 284 7.02 18.17 24.20
CA PRO A 284 8.08 17.88 25.15
C PRO A 284 7.45 17.59 26.51
N LYS A 285 7.89 16.51 27.16
CA LYS A 285 7.50 16.24 28.54
C LYS A 285 8.10 17.36 29.39
N THR A 286 7.28 18.22 29.98
CA THR A 286 7.75 19.07 31.07
C THR A 286 8.14 18.15 32.22
N PRO A 287 9.37 18.23 32.77
CA PRO A 287 9.69 17.59 34.03
C PRO A 287 8.79 18.20 35.10
N VAL A 288 8.06 17.37 35.83
CA VAL A 288 7.51 17.80 37.11
C VAL A 288 8.70 17.85 38.07
N ILE A 289 9.24 19.05 38.30
CA ILE A 289 10.18 19.30 39.39
C ILE A 289 9.33 19.42 40.65
N ASN A 290 9.21 18.33 41.41
CA ASN A 290 8.73 18.40 42.79
C ASN A 290 9.88 18.90 43.66
N ASN A 291 10.01 20.21 43.79
CA ASN A 291 10.73 20.79 44.93
C ASN A 291 9.75 20.82 46.10
N VAL A 292 9.88 19.86 47.02
CA VAL A 292 9.39 20.02 48.39
C VAL A 292 10.58 19.73 49.29
N THR A 293 11.03 20.80 49.93
CA THR A 293 12.06 20.89 50.95
C THR A 293 11.68 20.05 52.16
N GLU A 294 12.64 19.30 52.68
CA GLU A 294 12.58 18.64 53.98
C GLU A 294 12.47 19.66 55.11
N GLU A 295 11.49 19.50 55.99
CA GLU A 295 11.63 19.88 57.40
C GLU A 295 11.07 18.75 58.29
N ILE A 296 11.92 18.27 59.18
CA ILE A 296 11.65 17.31 60.26
C ILE A 296 11.09 18.11 61.45
N PRO A 297 10.09 17.59 62.19
CA PRO A 297 10.34 17.44 63.62
C PRO A 297 9.85 16.11 64.22
N SER A 298 10.82 15.41 64.81
CA SER A 298 10.84 14.69 66.09
C SER A 298 9.56 14.34 66.89
N LYS A 299 9.47 13.03 67.15
CA LYS A 299 9.20 12.33 68.43
C LYS A 299 7.75 11.85 68.77
N PRO A 300 7.57 10.57 69.18
CA PRO A 300 6.28 9.93 69.50
C PRO A 300 6.01 9.75 71.01
N PRO A 301 4.81 9.26 71.39
CA PRO A 301 4.64 8.27 72.48
C PRO A 301 3.80 7.04 72.02
N VAL A 302 4.18 5.77 72.25
CA VAL A 302 4.22 4.96 73.49
C VAL A 302 2.82 4.73 74.10
N ILE A 303 2.29 3.55 74.49
CA ILE A 303 2.56 2.10 74.43
C ILE A 303 1.27 1.45 75.08
N ASN A 304 0.80 0.25 74.66
CA ASN A 304 0.60 -0.97 75.49
C ASN A 304 -0.50 -1.97 75.06
N ASN A 305 -0.10 -3.23 75.23
CA ASN A 305 -0.70 -4.55 74.97
C ASN A 305 -2.00 -4.85 75.73
N VAL A 306 -2.68 -5.96 75.36
CA VAL A 306 -2.83 -7.19 76.19
C VAL A 306 -3.73 -8.28 75.50
N THR A 307 -3.10 -9.46 75.32
CA THR A 307 -3.48 -10.90 75.37
C THR A 307 -4.73 -11.57 74.75
N GLU A 308 -4.46 -12.82 74.35
CA GLU A 308 -5.31 -13.95 73.91
C GLU A 308 -6.32 -14.48 74.96
N GLU A 309 -7.43 -15.03 74.47
CA GLU A 309 -8.15 -16.18 75.06
C GLU A 309 -9.06 -16.87 74.01
N ASN A 310 -9.29 -18.17 74.14
CA ASN A 310 -10.07 -19.08 73.26
C ASN A 310 -10.71 -20.16 74.19
N PRO A 311 -11.76 -20.95 73.84
CA PRO A 311 -13.01 -20.78 73.06
C PRO A 311 -14.28 -21.14 73.91
N PRO A 312 -15.51 -21.31 73.35
CA PRO A 312 -15.95 -22.64 72.89
C PRO A 312 -16.88 -22.69 71.65
N THR A 313 -16.97 -23.90 71.09
CA THR A 313 -17.74 -24.42 69.96
C THR A 313 -19.27 -24.32 70.05
N THR A 314 -19.97 -24.13 68.92
CA THR A 314 -21.08 -25.01 68.43
C THR A 314 -21.59 -24.66 67.01
N ASN A 315 -21.53 -25.67 66.14
CA ASN A 315 -22.38 -26.05 64.99
C ASN A 315 -22.84 -25.06 63.91
N SER A 316 -22.26 -25.28 62.72
CA SER A 316 -22.88 -25.47 61.40
C SER A 316 -24.11 -24.65 60.99
N ALA A 317 -23.90 -23.75 60.02
CA ALA A 317 -24.74 -23.70 58.84
C ALA A 317 -23.88 -23.34 57.62
N ASP A 318 -23.89 -24.27 56.67
CA ASP A 318 -23.39 -24.25 55.30
C ASP A 318 -23.49 -22.87 54.61
N THR A 319 -22.36 -22.34 54.15
CA THR A 319 -22.34 -21.42 53.01
C THR A 319 -21.04 -21.65 52.24
N SER A 320 -21.20 -22.21 51.05
CA SER A 320 -20.17 -22.46 50.04
C SER A 320 -19.21 -21.28 49.87
N GLU A 321 -17.95 -21.46 50.27
CA GLU A 321 -16.84 -20.61 49.83
C GLU A 321 -16.69 -20.73 48.30
N ALA A 322 -17.11 -19.70 47.58
CA ALA A 322 -16.85 -19.57 46.16
C ALA A 322 -15.35 -19.32 45.95
N ASN A 323 -14.64 -20.37 45.53
CA ASN A 323 -13.26 -20.32 45.03
C ASN A 323 -13.11 -19.17 44.02
N THR A 324 -12.49 -18.06 44.43
CA THR A 324 -12.36 -16.86 43.59
C THR A 324 -11.26 -17.09 42.55
N VAL A 325 -11.64 -17.33 41.29
CA VAL A 325 -10.67 -17.58 40.21
C VAL A 325 -9.97 -16.27 39.85
N VAL A 326 -8.71 -16.11 40.28
CA VAL A 326 -7.87 -14.97 39.87
C VAL A 326 -7.55 -15.10 38.39
N LYS A 327 -8.06 -14.17 37.57
CA LYS A 327 -7.82 -14.11 36.12
C LYS A 327 -6.84 -13.01 35.78
N THR A 328 -6.07 -13.21 34.70
CA THR A 328 -5.06 -12.27 34.22
C THR A 328 -5.55 -11.55 32.97
N TYR A 329 -5.32 -10.24 32.92
CA TYR A 329 -5.80 -9.37 31.86
C TYR A 329 -4.68 -8.45 31.35
N LEU A 330 -4.65 -8.26 30.03
CA LEU A 330 -3.90 -7.19 29.39
C LEU A 330 -4.79 -5.96 29.27
N VAL A 331 -4.30 -4.82 29.72
CA VAL A 331 -4.93 -3.51 29.50
C VAL A 331 -4.67 -3.07 28.06
N ILE A 332 -5.72 -2.88 27.25
CA ILE A 332 -5.61 -2.59 25.80
C ILE A 332 -5.76 -1.10 25.43
N ALA A 333 -5.94 -0.22 26.43
CA ALA A 333 -5.93 1.23 26.31
C ALA A 333 -5.64 1.85 27.68
N ASP A 334 -5.18 3.10 27.74
CA ASP A 334 -4.99 3.80 29.03
C ASP A 334 -6.31 3.77 29.84
N LEU A 335 -6.27 3.13 31.00
CA LEU A 335 -7.45 2.68 31.73
C LEU A 335 -7.52 3.36 33.09
N ASN A 336 -8.61 4.07 33.36
CA ASN A 336 -8.82 4.71 34.65
C ASN A 336 -9.09 3.67 35.73
N LEU A 337 -8.25 3.63 36.76
CA LEU A 337 -8.51 2.93 38.02
C LEU A 337 -9.38 3.84 38.90
N ARG A 338 -10.55 3.36 39.29
CA ARG A 338 -11.53 4.14 40.05
C ARG A 338 -11.77 3.60 41.44
N LYS A 339 -12.19 4.47 42.35
CA LYS A 339 -12.50 4.08 43.74
C LYS A 339 -13.73 3.16 43.85
N SER A 340 -14.67 3.26 42.91
CA SER A 340 -15.91 2.47 42.86
C SER A 340 -16.25 2.07 41.42
N ALA A 341 -17.10 1.05 41.27
CA ALA A 341 -17.56 0.48 40.00
C ALA A 341 -18.51 1.40 39.19
N ASN A 342 -18.13 2.65 38.94
CA ASN A 342 -18.88 3.58 38.09
C ASN A 342 -17.98 4.68 37.50
N THR A 343 -18.43 5.29 36.41
CA THR A 343 -17.65 6.30 35.66
C THR A 343 -17.57 7.67 36.34
N SER A 344 -18.44 7.97 37.30
CA SER A 344 -18.43 9.20 38.10
C SER A 344 -17.50 9.14 39.31
N SER A 345 -17.08 7.94 39.73
CA SER A 345 -16.24 7.75 40.90
C SER A 345 -14.84 8.34 40.71
N GLU A 346 -14.21 8.73 41.82
CA GLU A 346 -12.84 9.25 41.89
C GLU A 346 -11.87 8.38 41.09
N ARG A 347 -11.03 9.01 40.27
CA ARG A 347 -9.95 8.34 39.54
C ARG A 347 -8.71 8.31 40.42
N LEU A 348 -8.37 7.12 40.91
CA LEU A 348 -7.18 6.85 41.72
C LEU A 348 -5.89 6.91 40.89
N ALA A 349 -5.92 6.33 39.69
CA ALA A 349 -4.78 6.28 38.79
C ALA A 349 -5.22 6.08 37.32
N VAL A 350 -4.25 6.17 36.40
CA VAL A 350 -4.40 5.71 35.02
C VAL A 350 -3.40 4.56 34.81
N ILE A 351 -3.93 3.37 34.52
CA ILE A 351 -3.15 2.18 34.19
C ILE A 351 -2.75 2.27 32.70
N PRO A 352 -1.46 2.30 32.36
CA PRO A 352 -1.02 2.44 30.97
C PRO A 352 -1.45 1.27 30.08
N ASN A 353 -1.70 1.54 28.80
CA ASN A 353 -1.84 0.50 27.78
C ASN A 353 -0.66 -0.49 27.81
N GLY A 354 -0.96 -1.78 27.75
CA GLY A 354 0.02 -2.86 27.80
C GLY A 354 0.35 -3.37 29.19
N THR A 355 -0.25 -2.80 30.23
CA THR A 355 -0.06 -3.28 31.61
C THR A 355 -0.83 -4.59 31.82
N THR A 356 -0.20 -5.56 32.48
CA THR A 356 -0.86 -6.76 32.97
C THR A 356 -1.46 -6.50 34.35
N VAL A 357 -2.73 -6.82 34.54
CA VAL A 357 -3.45 -6.75 35.83
C VAL A 357 -4.11 -8.09 36.14
N LYS A 358 -4.39 -8.35 37.41
CA LYS A 358 -5.13 -9.52 37.86
C LYS A 358 -6.43 -9.09 38.52
N SER A 359 -7.53 -9.79 38.24
CA SER A 359 -8.80 -9.57 38.93
C SER A 359 -8.77 -10.22 40.30
N GLU A 360 -9.22 -9.49 41.32
CA GLU A 360 -9.38 -10.03 42.69
C GLU A 360 -10.79 -10.62 42.91
N LYS A 361 -11.77 -10.22 42.10
CA LYS A 361 -13.17 -10.68 42.15
C LYS A 361 -13.76 -10.80 40.74
N ASP A 362 -14.84 -11.56 40.63
CA ASP A 362 -15.67 -11.59 39.42
C ASP A 362 -16.29 -10.21 39.13
N PRO A 363 -16.57 -9.88 37.86
CA PRO A 363 -17.07 -8.57 37.50
C PRO A 363 -18.47 -8.31 38.03
N GLU A 364 -18.67 -7.15 38.64
CA GLU A 364 -19.99 -6.62 39.00
C GLU A 364 -20.34 -5.52 37.99
N ASP A 365 -21.43 -5.69 37.23
CA ASP A 365 -21.86 -4.79 36.15
C ASP A 365 -20.75 -4.40 35.15
N GLY A 366 -19.86 -5.35 34.85
CA GLY A 366 -18.75 -5.16 33.91
C GLY A 366 -17.55 -4.39 34.48
N TRP A 367 -17.50 -4.13 35.79
CA TRP A 367 -16.36 -3.56 36.48
C TRP A 367 -15.57 -4.64 37.22
N TYR A 368 -14.24 -4.60 37.04
CA TYR A 368 -13.32 -5.54 37.64
C TYR A 368 -12.51 -4.84 38.73
N GLN A 369 -12.45 -5.42 39.93
CA GLN A 369 -11.55 -4.95 40.97
C GLN A 369 -10.13 -5.46 40.71
N VAL A 370 -9.17 -4.55 40.66
CA VAL A 370 -7.75 -4.84 40.39
C VAL A 370 -6.85 -4.05 41.34
N SER A 371 -5.63 -4.56 41.53
CA SER A 371 -4.53 -3.85 42.19
C SER A 371 -3.53 -3.32 41.16
N TYR A 372 -3.14 -2.06 41.28
CA TYR A 372 -2.10 -1.43 40.45
C TYR A 372 -1.27 -0.45 41.28
N ASN A 373 0.06 -0.63 41.29
CA ASN A 373 1.00 0.18 42.09
C ASN A 373 0.59 0.36 43.56
N GLY A 374 0.13 -0.73 44.20
CA GLY A 374 -0.32 -0.73 45.60
C GLY A 374 -1.72 -0.12 45.82
N LEU A 375 -2.38 0.42 44.79
CA LEU A 375 -3.74 0.95 44.87
C LEU A 375 -4.75 -0.13 44.46
N LYS A 376 -5.80 -0.30 45.27
CA LYS A 376 -6.96 -1.13 44.95
C LYS A 376 -8.09 -0.27 44.38
N GLY A 377 -8.69 -0.70 43.28
CA GLY A 377 -9.81 0.00 42.66
C GLY A 377 -10.49 -0.81 41.56
N TYR A 378 -11.40 -0.17 40.83
CA TYR A 378 -12.24 -0.76 39.80
C TYR A 378 -11.89 -0.22 38.42
N VAL A 379 -11.87 -1.11 37.43
CA VAL A 379 -11.65 -0.78 36.01
C VAL A 379 -12.78 -1.36 35.15
N TYR A 380 -13.07 -0.71 34.03
CA TYR A 380 -14.13 -1.17 33.13
C TYR A 380 -13.63 -2.27 32.19
N GLY A 381 -14.32 -3.41 32.16
CA GLY A 381 -13.91 -4.63 31.49
C GLY A 381 -13.74 -4.52 29.98
N ALA A 382 -14.39 -3.56 29.32
CA ALA A 382 -14.24 -3.35 27.87
C ALA A 382 -12.80 -3.00 27.43
N TYR A 383 -11.93 -2.63 28.38
CA TYR A 383 -10.51 -2.32 28.15
C TYR A 383 -9.58 -3.42 28.66
N LEU A 384 -10.12 -4.59 29.01
CA LEU A 384 -9.37 -5.75 29.46
C LEU A 384 -9.45 -6.86 28.42
N LYS A 385 -8.31 -7.50 28.16
CA LYS A 385 -8.22 -8.70 27.34
C LYS A 385 -7.72 -9.85 28.21
N GLU A 386 -8.60 -10.79 28.51
CA GLU A 386 -8.25 -11.98 29.30
C GLU A 386 -7.21 -12.84 28.57
N TYR A 387 -6.24 -13.36 29.30
CA TYR A 387 -5.31 -14.36 28.79
C TYR A 387 -4.76 -15.24 29.91
N THR A 388 -4.34 -16.46 29.56
CA THR A 388 -3.67 -17.36 30.49
C THR A 388 -2.19 -17.02 30.55
N GLN A 389 -1.71 -16.63 31.72
CA GLN A 389 -0.29 -16.36 31.97
C GLN A 389 0.36 -17.57 32.65
N ASN A 390 1.24 -18.27 31.92
CA ASN A 390 2.10 -19.30 32.50
C ASN A 390 3.37 -18.66 33.04
N ALA A 391 3.99 -19.29 34.05
CA ALA A 391 5.27 -18.88 34.58
C ALA A 391 6.42 -19.38 33.68
N ASP A 392 6.53 -18.79 32.49
CA ASP A 392 7.60 -19.07 31.52
C ASP A 392 7.97 -17.84 30.67
N TYR A 393 8.99 -17.99 29.83
CA TYR A 393 9.51 -16.92 28.98
C TYR A 393 8.51 -16.35 27.97
N ARG A 394 7.37 -16.99 27.71
CA ARG A 394 6.37 -16.44 26.78
C ARG A 394 5.73 -15.16 27.32
N PHE A 395 5.77 -14.95 28.62
CA PHE A 395 5.01 -13.91 29.29
C PHE A 395 5.87 -12.92 30.10
N ILE A 396 7.20 -12.93 29.91
CA ILE A 396 8.06 -11.87 30.44
C ILE A 396 7.96 -10.62 29.55
N ASP A 397 8.08 -9.44 30.15
CA ASP A 397 8.17 -8.20 29.37
C ASP A 397 9.54 -8.11 28.68
N LEU A 398 9.54 -8.23 27.35
CA LEU A 398 10.73 -8.27 26.50
C LEU A 398 11.46 -6.92 26.39
N ARG A 399 10.98 -5.90 27.11
CA ARG A 399 11.67 -4.62 27.29
C ARG A 399 12.56 -4.62 28.53
N THR A 400 12.51 -5.66 29.36
CA THR A 400 13.44 -5.87 30.47
C THR A 400 14.78 -6.38 29.96
N LYS A 401 15.85 -5.98 30.65
CA LYS A 401 17.21 -6.45 30.36
C LYS A 401 17.35 -7.90 30.82
N SER A 402 17.95 -8.77 30.01
CA SER A 402 18.27 -10.14 30.44
C SER A 402 19.60 -10.19 31.18
N SER A 403 19.77 -11.21 32.02
CA SER A 403 21.04 -11.53 32.68
C SER A 403 21.92 -12.48 31.85
N VAL A 404 21.54 -12.75 30.59
CA VAL A 404 22.27 -13.71 29.74
C VAL A 404 23.62 -13.14 29.34
N THR A 405 24.63 -14.00 29.22
CA THR A 405 25.94 -13.65 28.69
C THR A 405 26.07 -14.05 27.22
N ALA A 406 26.94 -13.36 26.47
CA ALA A 406 27.27 -13.75 25.10
C ALA A 406 27.77 -15.21 25.02
N ALA A 407 28.59 -15.63 25.98
CA ALA A 407 29.13 -16.99 26.05
C ALA A 407 28.05 -18.07 26.22
N GLN A 408 26.98 -17.81 26.97
CA GLN A 408 25.84 -18.74 27.09
C GLN A 408 25.13 -18.91 25.74
N ILE A 409 24.86 -17.80 25.05
CA ILE A 409 24.26 -17.81 23.71
C ILE A 409 25.14 -18.59 22.74
N ASP A 410 26.44 -18.28 22.69
CA ASP A 410 27.39 -18.90 21.77
C ASP A 410 27.56 -20.40 22.03
N ARG A 411 27.61 -20.82 23.30
CA ARG A 411 27.68 -22.25 23.66
C ARG A 411 26.45 -23.01 23.17
N TYR A 412 25.25 -22.45 23.36
CA TYR A 412 24.02 -23.08 22.91
C TYR A 412 23.98 -23.21 21.38
N ILE A 413 24.37 -22.16 20.65
CA ILE A 413 24.44 -22.20 19.18
C ILE A 413 25.45 -23.27 18.73
N ALA A 414 26.67 -23.25 19.26
CA ALA A 414 27.74 -24.18 18.90
C ALA A 414 27.33 -25.64 19.12
N ALA A 415 26.65 -25.94 20.23
CA ALA A 415 26.18 -27.28 20.55
C ALA A 415 25.09 -27.82 19.61
N ASN A 416 24.39 -26.95 18.85
CA ASN A 416 23.23 -27.33 18.04
C ASN A 416 23.44 -27.17 16.52
N VAL A 417 24.52 -26.52 16.09
CA VAL A 417 24.87 -26.48 14.66
C VAL A 417 25.42 -27.81 14.16
N ASN A 418 25.93 -28.68 15.03
CA ASN A 418 26.44 -30.02 14.71
C ASN A 418 27.47 -30.02 13.56
N GLY A 419 28.43 -29.11 13.61
CA GLY A 419 29.49 -28.96 12.58
C GLY A 419 29.03 -28.33 11.26
N ARG A 420 27.74 -27.96 11.12
CA ARG A 420 27.25 -27.23 9.95
C ARG A 420 27.72 -25.78 9.97
N ALA A 421 27.94 -25.21 8.79
CA ALA A 421 28.18 -23.78 8.66
C ALA A 421 27.00 -22.99 9.21
N SER A 422 27.29 -21.95 10.00
CA SER A 422 26.29 -21.06 10.58
C SER A 422 26.83 -19.65 10.70
N VAL A 423 26.00 -18.67 10.33
CA VAL A 423 26.31 -17.24 10.54
C VAL A 423 26.12 -16.79 11.99
N LEU A 424 25.56 -17.63 12.87
CA LEU A 424 25.34 -17.30 14.28
C LEU A 424 26.47 -17.75 15.21
N LEU A 425 27.47 -18.49 14.73
CA LEU A 425 28.62 -18.87 15.56
C LEU A 425 29.36 -17.61 16.06
N ASN A 426 29.61 -17.54 17.38
CA ASN A 426 30.28 -16.42 18.05
C ASN A 426 29.57 -15.06 17.88
N SER A 427 28.24 -15.08 17.67
CA SER A 427 27.42 -13.89 17.45
C SER A 427 26.76 -13.35 18.74
N GLY A 428 26.93 -14.02 19.89
CA GLY A 428 26.33 -13.67 21.18
C GLY A 428 26.51 -12.20 21.56
N LYS A 429 27.70 -11.64 21.28
CA LYS A 429 28.02 -10.22 21.52
C LYS A 429 27.09 -9.23 20.78
N TYR A 430 26.59 -9.58 19.60
CA TYR A 430 25.72 -8.71 18.81
C TYR A 430 24.32 -8.60 19.45
N PHE A 431 23.82 -9.67 20.08
CA PHE A 431 22.55 -9.64 20.81
C PHE A 431 22.64 -8.77 22.06
N ILE A 432 23.73 -8.90 22.83
CA ILE A 432 23.99 -8.03 23.99
C ILE A 432 24.09 -6.56 23.56
N SER A 433 24.79 -6.29 22.45
CA SER A 433 24.92 -4.93 21.90
C SER A 433 23.56 -4.36 21.46
N ALA A 434 22.74 -5.16 20.79
CA ALA A 434 21.40 -4.77 20.36
C ALA A 434 20.46 -4.49 21.54
N GLU A 435 20.54 -5.27 22.62
CA GLU A 435 19.80 -5.01 23.85
C GLU A 435 20.19 -3.66 24.46
N ASN A 436 21.48 -3.40 24.64
CA ASN A 436 21.94 -2.13 25.20
C ASN A 436 21.54 -0.94 24.30
N LYS A 437 21.50 -1.14 22.98
CA LYS A 437 21.18 -0.09 22.00
C LYS A 437 19.69 0.21 21.87
N PHE A 438 18.83 -0.82 21.91
CA PHE A 438 17.41 -0.69 21.61
C PHE A 438 16.49 -1.03 22.79
N GLY A 439 17.02 -1.59 23.88
CA GLY A 439 16.24 -1.98 25.05
C GLY A 439 15.31 -3.16 24.77
N VAL A 440 15.78 -4.14 23.99
CA VAL A 440 15.07 -5.39 23.71
C VAL A 440 15.87 -6.54 24.30
N ASN A 441 15.22 -7.37 25.11
CA ASN A 441 15.81 -8.48 25.84
C ASN A 441 16.72 -9.35 24.95
N ALA A 442 18.01 -9.46 25.31
CA ALA A 442 19.02 -10.13 24.48
C ALA A 442 18.78 -11.64 24.35
N LEU A 443 18.26 -12.28 25.41
CA LEU A 443 17.95 -13.71 25.41
C LEU A 443 16.85 -14.01 24.39
N TYR A 444 15.81 -13.17 24.36
CA TYR A 444 14.75 -13.24 23.37
C TYR A 444 15.28 -13.02 21.95
N LEU A 445 16.09 -11.98 21.70
CA LEU A 445 16.61 -11.72 20.35
C LEU A 445 17.43 -12.90 19.83
N ALA A 446 18.27 -13.50 20.68
CA ALA A 446 19.06 -14.69 20.32
C ALA A 446 18.17 -15.89 20.02
N ALA A 447 17.23 -16.21 20.92
CA ALA A 447 16.29 -17.32 20.75
C ALA A 447 15.41 -17.17 19.50
N HIS A 448 14.94 -15.94 19.23
CA HIS A 448 14.15 -15.62 18.06
C HIS A 448 14.97 -15.77 16.77
N ALA A 449 16.19 -15.24 16.73
CA ALA A 449 17.09 -15.44 15.59
C ALA A 449 17.38 -16.94 15.34
N ILE A 450 17.65 -17.71 16.39
CA ILE A 450 17.90 -19.16 16.30
C ILE A 450 16.68 -19.87 15.71
N HIS A 451 15.49 -19.55 16.19
CA HIS A 451 14.23 -20.17 15.75
C HIS A 451 13.97 -19.91 14.26
N GLU A 452 14.10 -18.65 13.82
CA GLU A 452 13.78 -18.24 12.44
C GLU A 452 14.82 -18.67 11.40
N SER A 453 16.09 -18.83 11.82
CA SER A 453 17.20 -19.13 10.91
C SER A 453 17.68 -20.58 10.95
N ALA A 454 17.00 -21.43 11.72
CA ALA A 454 17.46 -22.77 12.07
C ALA A 454 18.92 -22.75 12.58
N PHE A 455 19.17 -22.03 13.67
CA PHE A 455 20.51 -21.80 14.24
C PHE A 455 21.49 -21.13 13.28
N GLY A 456 21.02 -20.27 12.37
CA GLY A 456 21.85 -19.55 11.40
C GLY A 456 22.31 -20.41 10.22
N THR A 457 21.75 -21.60 10.05
CA THR A 457 22.15 -22.58 9.02
C THR A 457 21.31 -22.52 7.75
N SER A 458 20.19 -21.77 7.74
CA SER A 458 19.36 -21.63 6.56
C SER A 458 20.13 -21.01 5.39
N ASN A 459 19.79 -21.39 4.15
CA ASN A 459 20.43 -20.81 2.96
C ASN A 459 20.32 -19.28 2.93
N ILE A 460 19.15 -18.72 3.31
CA ILE A 460 18.93 -17.28 3.37
C ILE A 460 19.87 -16.63 4.40
N SER A 461 20.04 -17.24 5.56
CA SER A 461 20.97 -16.74 6.58
C SER A 461 22.42 -16.79 6.12
N LEU A 462 22.86 -17.92 5.55
CA LEU A 462 24.22 -18.11 5.05
C LEU A 462 24.55 -17.19 3.85
N GLY A 463 23.60 -16.99 2.94
CA GLY A 463 23.84 -16.25 1.69
C GLY A 463 23.53 -14.77 1.76
N LYS A 464 22.75 -14.33 2.75
CA LYS A 464 22.22 -12.94 2.82
C LYS A 464 22.40 -12.29 4.19
N ASN A 465 23.01 -12.98 5.16
CA ASN A 465 23.02 -12.57 6.57
C ASN A 465 21.62 -12.26 7.12
N ASN A 466 20.57 -12.90 6.56
CA ASN A 466 19.19 -12.62 6.88
C ASN A 466 18.64 -13.74 7.76
N LEU A 467 18.54 -13.47 9.05
CA LEU A 467 18.17 -14.45 10.07
C LEU A 467 16.65 -14.65 10.19
N PHE A 468 15.85 -13.73 9.65
CA PHE A 468 14.41 -13.64 9.90
C PHE A 468 13.57 -13.68 8.62
N GLY A 469 14.17 -14.05 7.49
CA GLY A 469 13.46 -14.21 6.21
C GLY A 469 12.88 -12.91 5.64
N TYR A 470 13.36 -11.72 6.03
CA TYR A 470 12.82 -10.47 5.50
C TYR A 470 12.93 -10.41 3.98
N GLY A 471 11.82 -10.09 3.30
CA GLY A 471 11.74 -10.01 1.85
C GLY A 471 11.65 -11.37 1.13
N ALA A 472 11.70 -12.49 1.85
CA ALA A 472 11.52 -13.81 1.27
C ALA A 472 10.03 -13.99 0.89
N TYR A 473 9.78 -14.22 -0.39
CA TYR A 473 8.45 -14.50 -0.90
C TYR A 473 8.33 -15.96 -1.31
N ASP A 474 7.16 -16.57 -1.18
CA ASP A 474 6.94 -17.96 -1.61
C ASP A 474 7.36 -18.22 -3.07
N ALA A 475 7.10 -17.24 -3.95
CA ALA A 475 7.49 -17.33 -5.35
C ALA A 475 9.01 -17.23 -5.55
N ALA A 476 9.72 -16.46 -4.73
CA ALA A 476 11.15 -16.18 -4.87
C ALA A 476 11.82 -16.09 -3.49
N PRO A 477 11.94 -17.19 -2.74
CA PRO A 477 12.27 -17.13 -1.32
C PRO A 477 13.70 -16.65 -1.10
N PHE A 478 14.67 -17.17 -1.86
CA PHE A 478 16.06 -16.75 -1.74
C PHE A 478 16.35 -15.43 -2.49
N PHE A 479 15.92 -15.31 -3.75
CA PHE A 479 16.17 -14.11 -4.55
C PHE A 479 15.41 -12.87 -4.04
N GLY A 480 14.19 -13.04 -3.52
CA GLY A 480 13.42 -11.95 -2.95
C GLY A 480 13.97 -11.44 -1.62
N ALA A 481 14.60 -12.32 -0.83
CA ALA A 481 15.11 -12.00 0.50
C ALA A 481 16.07 -10.80 0.49
N TYR A 482 16.01 -10.02 1.56
CA TYR A 482 16.92 -8.91 1.80
C TYR A 482 18.33 -9.43 2.06
N HIS A 483 19.30 -8.75 1.47
CA HIS A 483 20.72 -8.92 1.72
C HIS A 483 21.16 -7.92 2.79
N PHE A 484 21.59 -8.40 3.94
CA PHE A 484 22.17 -7.57 5.00
C PHE A 484 23.70 -7.54 4.88
N PRO A 485 24.35 -6.38 5.11
CA PRO A 485 25.79 -6.26 5.02
C PRO A 485 26.53 -7.10 6.08
N SER A 486 25.86 -7.41 7.20
CA SER A 486 26.39 -8.30 8.24
C SER A 486 25.26 -8.90 9.08
N VAL A 487 25.60 -9.95 9.83
CA VAL A 487 24.71 -10.58 10.82
C VAL A 487 24.28 -9.57 11.89
N GLU A 488 25.22 -8.75 12.37
CA GLU A 488 24.94 -7.68 13.33
C GLU A 488 23.93 -6.67 12.78
N ALA A 489 24.05 -6.28 11.50
CA ALA A 489 23.10 -5.36 10.88
C ALA A 489 21.68 -5.95 10.85
N CYS A 490 21.53 -7.25 10.58
CA CYS A 490 20.24 -7.94 10.64
C CYS A 490 19.67 -7.96 12.07
N ILE A 491 20.49 -8.32 13.07
CA ILE A 491 20.08 -8.34 14.48
C ILE A 491 19.63 -6.94 14.94
N ASN A 492 20.41 -5.90 14.62
CA ASN A 492 20.06 -4.52 14.95
C ASN A 492 18.76 -4.06 14.28
N TYR A 493 18.57 -4.39 13.00
CA TYR A 493 17.35 -4.09 12.26
C TYR A 493 16.12 -4.71 12.94
N VAL A 494 16.20 -5.99 13.32
CA VAL A 494 15.08 -6.68 13.98
C VAL A 494 14.84 -6.14 15.39
N ALA A 495 15.88 -5.93 16.20
CA ALA A 495 15.74 -5.32 17.51
C ALA A 495 15.02 -3.96 17.43
N GLN A 496 15.44 -3.10 16.49
CA GLN A 496 14.80 -1.81 16.25
C GLN A 496 13.33 -1.97 15.82
N LYS A 497 13.03 -2.89 14.89
CA LYS A 497 11.67 -3.15 14.39
C LYS A 497 10.75 -3.69 15.49
N MET A 498 11.22 -4.62 16.32
CA MET A 498 10.45 -5.19 17.44
C MET A 498 10.16 -4.12 18.49
N LYS A 499 11.16 -3.30 18.84
CA LYS A 499 10.99 -2.21 19.81
C LYS A 499 10.04 -1.12 19.33
N ALA A 500 10.11 -0.73 18.06
CA ALA A 500 9.30 0.36 17.50
C ALA A 500 7.81 -0.01 17.37
N ASP A 501 7.49 -1.30 17.24
CA ASP A 501 6.19 -1.78 16.79
C ASP A 501 5.57 -2.82 17.75
N TYR A 502 6.17 -4.00 17.87
CA TYR A 502 5.59 -5.12 18.64
C TYR A 502 5.64 -4.91 20.15
N LEU A 503 6.70 -4.29 20.67
CA LEU A 503 6.90 -4.05 22.10
C LEU A 503 6.50 -2.64 22.55
N ASN A 504 6.08 -1.80 21.60
CA ASN A 504 5.67 -0.42 21.85
C ASN A 504 4.15 -0.38 22.05
N PRO A 505 3.63 0.07 23.20
CA PRO A 505 2.18 0.23 23.40
C PRO A 505 1.45 1.11 22.38
N ASN A 506 2.18 1.90 21.60
CA ASN A 506 1.63 2.72 20.50
C ASN A 506 1.92 2.14 19.11
N GLY A 507 2.55 0.97 19.02
CA GLY A 507 2.86 0.28 17.78
C GLY A 507 1.62 -0.36 17.16
N THR A 508 1.67 -0.59 15.84
CA THR A 508 0.53 -1.12 15.09
C THR A 508 0.28 -2.60 15.36
N HIS A 509 1.29 -3.33 15.81
CA HIS A 509 1.22 -4.76 16.11
C HIS A 509 1.30 -5.05 17.63
N PHE A 510 0.95 -4.07 18.46
CA PHE A 510 1.03 -4.22 19.90
C PHE A 510 -0.14 -5.03 20.45
N GLU A 511 0.18 -6.19 21.04
CA GLU A 511 -0.77 -7.09 21.71
C GLU A 511 -0.21 -7.53 23.08
N GLY A 512 0.65 -6.71 23.69
CA GLY A 512 1.46 -7.02 24.86
C GLY A 512 2.95 -7.13 24.53
N ALA A 513 3.82 -6.65 25.42
CA ALA A 513 5.27 -6.61 25.21
C ALA A 513 5.97 -7.95 25.48
N PHE A 514 5.32 -9.08 25.15
CA PHE A 514 5.75 -10.45 25.43
C PHE A 514 5.43 -11.37 24.26
N LEU A 515 6.05 -12.55 24.17
CA LEU A 515 5.88 -13.48 23.03
C LEU A 515 4.42 -13.91 22.85
N GLY A 516 3.77 -14.34 23.94
CA GLY A 516 2.38 -14.79 23.95
C GLY A 516 2.14 -16.05 23.13
N TYR A 517 0.93 -16.16 22.56
CA TYR A 517 0.47 -17.32 21.80
C TYR A 517 -0.61 -16.93 20.78
N ARG A 518 -0.79 -17.76 19.75
CA ARG A 518 -1.86 -17.64 18.76
C ARG A 518 -2.77 -18.86 18.83
N THR A 519 -4.08 -18.63 18.80
CA THR A 519 -5.07 -19.69 18.63
C THR A 519 -5.69 -19.58 17.24
N ASN A 520 -5.82 -20.71 16.56
CA ASN A 520 -6.41 -20.80 15.24
C ASN A 520 -7.69 -21.64 15.27
N ASP A 521 -8.62 -21.30 14.39
CA ASP A 521 -9.72 -22.21 14.06
C ASP A 521 -9.20 -23.39 13.20
N LYS A 522 -10.10 -24.32 12.90
CA LYS A 522 -9.82 -25.50 12.07
C LYS A 522 -9.31 -25.17 10.65
N ASN A 523 -9.49 -23.95 10.18
CA ASN A 523 -9.06 -23.48 8.86
C ASN A 523 -7.74 -22.67 8.91
N GLY A 524 -7.11 -22.56 10.08
CA GLY A 524 -5.88 -21.78 10.27
C GLY A 524 -6.10 -20.26 10.44
N VAL A 525 -7.34 -19.81 10.55
CA VAL A 525 -7.69 -18.40 10.77
C VAL A 525 -7.53 -18.07 12.25
N ARG A 526 -6.96 -16.89 12.55
CA ARG A 526 -6.69 -16.48 13.94
C ARG A 526 -7.99 -16.22 14.70
N ILE A 527 -8.13 -16.80 15.88
CA ILE A 527 -9.18 -16.45 16.85
C ILE A 527 -8.69 -15.28 17.71
N THR A 528 -9.21 -14.07 17.43
CA THR A 528 -8.67 -12.81 17.94
C THR A 528 -8.72 -12.68 19.46
N ASN A 529 -9.84 -13.07 20.09
CA ASN A 529 -10.01 -13.00 21.55
C ASN A 529 -9.26 -14.12 22.31
N GLN A 530 -8.65 -15.07 21.61
CA GLN A 530 -7.87 -16.18 22.18
C GLN A 530 -6.40 -16.14 21.75
N SER A 531 -5.92 -14.98 21.30
CA SER A 531 -4.54 -14.78 20.86
C SER A 531 -3.98 -13.53 21.53
N ILE A 532 -2.68 -13.51 21.85
CA ILE A 532 -2.05 -12.38 22.55
C ILE A 532 -0.54 -12.35 22.32
N GLY A 533 0.09 -11.22 22.65
CA GLY A 533 1.52 -11.00 22.52
C GLY A 533 1.96 -10.93 21.06
N MET A 534 3.27 -11.00 20.85
CA MET A 534 3.87 -10.91 19.51
C MET A 534 3.34 -11.98 18.55
N ASN A 535 3.08 -13.20 19.03
CA ASN A 535 2.58 -14.31 18.22
C ASN A 535 1.22 -13.99 17.57
N TYR A 536 0.45 -13.05 18.12
CA TYR A 536 -0.81 -12.62 17.51
C TYR A 536 -0.61 -12.16 16.06
N TRP A 537 0.42 -11.36 15.79
CA TRP A 537 0.68 -10.77 14.46
C TRP A 537 1.86 -11.39 13.75
N TYR A 538 2.87 -11.89 14.47
CA TYR A 538 4.18 -12.22 13.89
C TYR A 538 4.14 -13.51 13.06
N ALA A 539 3.50 -14.55 13.58
CA ALA A 539 3.55 -15.88 12.97
C ALA A 539 2.16 -16.52 12.88
N SER A 540 1.96 -17.31 11.83
CA SER A 540 0.75 -18.12 11.72
C SER A 540 0.82 -19.39 12.58
N ASP A 541 2.01 -19.83 12.98
CA ASP A 541 2.18 -20.97 13.86
C ASP A 541 1.68 -20.65 15.30
N PRO A 542 0.69 -21.41 15.84
CA PRO A 542 0.26 -21.31 17.24
C PRO A 542 1.39 -21.45 18.27
N ASN A 543 2.41 -22.24 17.95
CA ASN A 543 3.50 -22.62 18.86
C ASN A 543 4.77 -21.78 18.69
N TRP A 544 4.75 -20.75 17.83
CA TRP A 544 5.92 -19.91 17.57
C TRP A 544 6.52 -19.31 18.86
N GLY A 545 5.68 -18.71 19.71
CA GLY A 545 6.12 -18.16 21.00
C GLY A 545 6.65 -19.22 21.95
N GLY A 546 6.07 -20.42 21.93
CA GLY A 546 6.54 -21.57 22.71
C GLY A 546 7.89 -22.12 22.21
N GLY A 547 8.12 -22.13 20.90
CA GLY A 547 9.38 -22.53 20.29
C GLY A 547 10.52 -21.57 20.69
N ILE A 548 10.27 -20.27 20.62
CA ILE A 548 11.25 -19.25 21.06
C ILE A 548 11.50 -19.36 22.57
N ALA A 549 10.45 -19.44 23.40
CA ALA A 549 10.59 -19.58 24.85
C ALA A 549 11.40 -20.82 25.23
N ARG A 550 11.29 -21.92 24.48
CA ARG A 550 12.11 -23.12 24.68
C ARG A 550 13.58 -22.90 24.38
N HIS A 551 13.92 -22.17 23.31
CA HIS A 551 15.30 -21.77 23.06
C HIS A 551 15.82 -20.86 24.18
N MET A 552 15.00 -19.93 24.67
CA MET A 552 15.36 -19.07 25.82
C MET A 552 15.69 -19.92 27.05
N ASP A 553 14.83 -20.89 27.40
CA ASP A 553 15.01 -21.78 28.54
C ASP A 553 16.25 -22.68 28.41
N ASN A 554 16.52 -23.20 27.22
CA ASN A 554 17.72 -24.00 26.95
C ASN A 554 19.03 -23.19 27.03
N ILE A 555 19.00 -21.89 26.71
CA ILE A 555 20.16 -21.00 26.87
C ILE A 555 20.34 -20.63 28.35
N MET A 556 19.23 -20.31 29.03
CA MET A 556 19.21 -19.89 30.42
C MET A 556 17.85 -20.25 31.03
N ALA A 557 17.84 -21.20 31.96
CA ALA A 557 16.62 -21.68 32.61
C ALA A 557 15.77 -20.54 33.19
N PHE A 558 14.45 -20.65 33.03
CA PHE A 558 13.51 -19.64 33.49
C PHE A 558 13.56 -19.47 35.02
N ASN A 559 13.72 -18.23 35.45
CA ASN A 559 13.58 -17.84 36.86
C ASN A 559 12.65 -16.63 36.94
N LYS A 560 11.48 -16.83 37.54
CA LYS A 560 10.45 -15.80 37.71
C LYS A 560 10.98 -14.57 38.46
N ASN A 561 11.79 -14.77 39.50
CA ASN A 561 12.29 -13.69 40.33
C ASN A 561 13.20 -12.72 39.56
N SER A 562 13.82 -13.18 38.47
CA SER A 562 14.65 -12.33 37.60
C SER A 562 13.85 -11.31 36.78
N TYR A 563 12.52 -11.40 36.76
CA TYR A 563 11.62 -10.53 35.98
C TYR A 563 10.54 -9.85 36.81
N ASP A 564 10.39 -10.21 38.09
CA ASP A 564 9.48 -9.56 39.02
C ASP A 564 10.00 -8.16 39.38
N ASN A 565 9.14 -7.14 39.24
CA ASN A 565 9.44 -5.73 39.58
C ASN A 565 10.68 -5.13 38.87
N VAL A 566 11.08 -5.67 37.71
CA VAL A 566 12.21 -5.16 36.94
C VAL A 566 11.81 -3.94 36.10
N ALA A 567 12.65 -2.91 36.13
CA ALA A 567 12.44 -1.72 35.32
C ALA A 567 12.50 -2.05 33.81
N ILE A 568 11.44 -1.69 33.10
CA ILE A 568 11.39 -1.82 31.64
C ILE A 568 12.16 -0.68 30.96
N ASN A 569 12.77 -0.96 29.82
CA ASN A 569 13.27 0.07 28.93
C ASN A 569 12.09 0.74 28.19
N THR A 570 11.92 2.05 28.37
CA THR A 570 10.83 2.84 27.77
C THR A 570 11.23 3.61 26.50
N TYR A 571 12.48 3.50 26.06
CA TYR A 571 12.94 4.11 24.82
C TYR A 571 12.24 3.45 23.62
N VAL A 572 11.77 4.25 22.67
CA VAL A 572 11.12 3.77 21.45
C VAL A 572 11.88 4.35 20.25
N PRO A 573 12.62 3.52 19.48
CA PRO A 573 13.26 3.97 18.28
C PRO A 573 12.25 4.20 17.15
N ALA A 574 12.64 4.94 16.12
CA ALA A 574 11.88 4.98 14.87
C ALA A 574 11.85 3.60 14.22
N THR A 575 10.75 3.27 13.52
CA THR A 575 10.68 2.07 12.68
C THR A 575 11.78 2.12 11.62
N PRO A 576 12.61 1.06 11.47
CA PRO A 576 13.67 1.07 10.46
C PRO A 576 13.08 1.07 9.05
N GLY A 577 13.73 1.79 8.13
CA GLY A 577 13.45 1.70 6.70
C GLY A 577 14.02 0.41 6.10
N ILE A 578 13.78 0.16 4.81
CA ILE A 578 14.38 -1.00 4.12
C ILE A 578 15.91 -0.89 4.21
N PRO A 579 16.62 -1.94 4.67
CA PRO A 579 18.07 -1.90 4.80
C PRO A 579 18.74 -1.82 3.44
N ASP A 580 19.88 -1.13 3.36
CA ASP A 580 20.72 -1.14 2.17
C ASP A 580 21.24 -2.55 1.89
N GLY A 581 21.35 -2.89 0.60
CA GLY A 581 21.81 -4.20 0.15
C GLY A 581 21.33 -4.53 -1.25
N SER A 582 22.09 -5.39 -1.94
CA SER A 582 21.85 -5.77 -3.32
C SER A 582 22.44 -7.13 -3.65
N ASP A 583 21.83 -7.78 -4.62
CA ASP A 583 22.30 -9.01 -5.23
C ASP A 583 22.83 -8.72 -6.63
N LYS A 584 24.15 -8.77 -6.79
CA LYS A 584 24.80 -8.69 -8.10
C LYS A 584 24.74 -10.06 -8.76
N LEU A 585 24.36 -10.07 -10.02
CA LEU A 585 24.23 -11.30 -10.80
C LEU A 585 25.44 -11.48 -11.71
N PRO A 586 25.73 -12.72 -12.14
CA PRO A 586 26.69 -12.97 -13.20
C PRO A 586 26.35 -12.19 -14.46
N ASP A 587 27.34 -12.00 -15.32
CA ASP A 587 27.09 -11.39 -16.61
C ASP A 587 26.09 -12.22 -17.43
N ASN A 588 25.32 -11.52 -18.27
CA ASN A 588 24.45 -12.15 -19.27
C ASN A 588 23.35 -13.09 -18.71
N ILE A 589 22.78 -12.75 -17.54
CA ILE A 589 21.50 -13.34 -17.10
C ILE A 589 20.37 -12.83 -17.97
N GLN A 590 19.89 -13.67 -18.89
CA GLN A 590 18.86 -13.35 -19.87
C GLN A 590 17.46 -13.50 -19.27
N VAL A 591 16.63 -12.50 -19.54
CA VAL A 591 15.27 -12.40 -19.01
C VAL A 591 14.32 -11.98 -20.13
N ILE A 592 13.16 -12.63 -20.21
CA ILE A 592 12.08 -12.28 -21.14
C ILE A 592 10.99 -11.54 -20.38
N ALA A 593 10.62 -10.35 -20.83
CA ALA A 593 9.50 -9.60 -20.28
C ALA A 593 8.15 -10.26 -20.63
N LYS A 594 7.31 -10.51 -19.62
CA LYS A 594 5.94 -11.06 -19.79
C LYS A 594 4.88 -9.98 -19.97
N GLN A 595 5.24 -8.73 -19.69
CA GLN A 595 4.45 -7.53 -19.94
C GLN A 595 5.37 -6.33 -20.22
N ASP A 596 4.80 -5.17 -20.52
CA ASP A 596 5.55 -3.94 -20.69
C ASP A 596 6.14 -3.49 -19.34
N LEU A 597 7.47 -3.46 -19.26
CA LEU A 597 8.18 -3.01 -18.06
C LEU A 597 8.67 -1.56 -18.20
N SER A 598 8.86 -1.08 -19.43
CA SER A 598 9.18 0.32 -19.71
C SER A 598 8.79 0.73 -21.14
N SER A 599 9.22 1.91 -21.58
CA SER A 599 9.11 2.32 -22.98
C SER A 599 10.00 1.48 -23.91
N VAL A 600 11.11 0.93 -23.40
CA VAL A 600 12.11 0.16 -24.17
C VAL A 600 12.02 -1.35 -23.95
N ILE A 601 11.61 -1.81 -22.76
CA ILE A 601 11.39 -3.23 -22.46
C ILE A 601 9.90 -3.50 -22.57
N LYS A 602 9.49 -3.97 -23.75
CA LYS A 602 8.12 -4.35 -24.07
C LYS A 602 7.89 -5.83 -23.80
N LYS A 603 6.62 -6.23 -23.72
CA LYS A 603 6.28 -7.65 -23.65
C LYS A 603 6.99 -8.44 -24.77
N GLY A 604 7.65 -9.53 -24.40
CA GLY A 604 8.42 -10.38 -25.31
C GLY A 604 9.87 -9.94 -25.53
N THR A 605 10.26 -8.75 -25.06
CA THR A 605 11.65 -8.28 -25.14
C THR A 605 12.55 -9.12 -24.23
N THR A 606 13.66 -9.60 -24.79
CA THR A 606 14.77 -10.17 -24.02
C THR A 606 15.74 -9.07 -23.60
N PHE A 607 16.13 -9.05 -22.33
CA PHE A 607 17.10 -8.12 -21.76
C PHE A 607 17.99 -8.84 -20.75
N ILE A 608 19.05 -8.17 -20.28
CA ILE A 608 19.96 -8.71 -19.26
C ILE A 608 19.61 -8.11 -17.89
N MET A 609 19.47 -8.96 -16.87
CA MET A 609 19.34 -8.54 -15.48
C MET A 609 20.72 -8.55 -14.82
N LEU A 610 21.11 -7.44 -14.19
CA LEU A 610 22.44 -7.26 -13.62
C LEU A 610 22.43 -7.27 -12.09
N GLU A 611 21.40 -6.68 -11.48
CA GLU A 611 21.37 -6.47 -10.04
C GLU A 611 19.95 -6.31 -9.52
N LYS A 612 19.67 -6.79 -8.30
CA LYS A 612 18.44 -6.50 -7.56
C LYS A 612 18.78 -5.94 -6.18
N THR A 613 18.24 -4.77 -5.85
CA THR A 613 18.38 -4.13 -4.53
C THR A 613 17.29 -4.59 -3.55
N ASN A 614 17.49 -4.36 -2.25
CA ASN A 614 16.49 -4.70 -1.20
C ASN A 614 15.16 -3.96 -1.35
N ASN A 615 15.16 -2.75 -1.95
CA ASN A 615 13.92 -2.03 -2.29
C ASN A 615 13.32 -2.47 -3.64
N TYR A 616 13.75 -3.63 -4.16
CA TYR A 616 13.26 -4.29 -5.37
C TYR A 616 13.48 -3.51 -6.66
N ARG A 617 14.39 -2.55 -6.68
CA ARG A 617 14.85 -1.98 -7.96
C ARG A 617 15.77 -2.97 -8.65
N VAL A 618 15.56 -3.15 -9.95
CA VAL A 618 16.31 -4.09 -10.78
C VAL A 618 17.13 -3.33 -11.82
N LYS A 619 18.45 -3.50 -11.80
CA LYS A 619 19.34 -2.94 -12.81
C LYS A 619 19.35 -3.87 -14.02
N VAL A 620 19.10 -3.30 -15.19
CA VAL A 620 19.02 -4.04 -16.45
C VAL A 620 19.93 -3.45 -17.50
N LEU A 621 20.30 -4.26 -18.49
CA LEU A 621 21.02 -3.86 -19.69
C LEU A 621 20.22 -4.26 -20.93
N ILE A 622 19.98 -3.29 -21.81
CA ILE A 622 19.35 -3.47 -23.12
C ILE A 622 19.90 -2.41 -24.09
N ASN A 623 20.21 -2.80 -25.32
CA ASN A 623 20.81 -1.92 -26.34
C ASN A 623 22.03 -1.13 -25.83
N ASN A 624 22.95 -1.83 -25.14
CA ASN A 624 24.15 -1.27 -24.50
C ASN A 624 23.89 -0.15 -23.47
N SER A 625 22.64 0.03 -23.04
CA SER A 625 22.24 1.03 -22.06
C SER A 625 21.75 0.38 -20.77
N GLN A 626 22.23 0.88 -19.63
CA GLN A 626 21.81 0.42 -18.31
C GLN A 626 20.78 1.38 -17.70
N PHE A 627 19.75 0.83 -17.08
CA PHE A 627 18.81 1.61 -16.26
C PHE A 627 18.15 0.74 -15.19
N TRP A 628 17.37 1.38 -14.32
CA TRP A 628 16.66 0.74 -13.23
C TRP A 628 15.18 0.57 -13.54
N LEU A 629 14.64 -0.60 -13.26
CA LEU A 629 13.21 -0.89 -13.18
C LEU A 629 12.77 -0.92 -11.72
N ASP A 630 11.54 -0.50 -11.43
CA ASP A 630 10.95 -0.45 -10.09
C ASP A 630 9.56 -1.13 -10.01
N ASN A 631 9.16 -1.81 -11.10
CA ASN A 631 7.82 -2.35 -11.27
C ASN A 631 7.76 -3.89 -11.29
N ILE A 632 8.88 -4.60 -11.12
CA ILE A 632 8.89 -6.07 -11.01
C ILE A 632 8.53 -6.47 -9.59
N ARG A 633 7.43 -7.22 -9.43
CA ARG A 633 6.97 -7.70 -8.11
C ARG A 633 7.43 -9.13 -7.88
N PHE A 634 8.45 -9.34 -7.05
CA PHE A 634 9.02 -10.67 -6.81
C PHE A 634 8.08 -11.66 -6.11
N SER A 635 7.06 -11.18 -5.40
CA SER A 635 6.00 -12.05 -4.85
C SER A 635 5.16 -12.75 -5.92
N VAL A 636 5.16 -12.23 -7.15
CA VAL A 636 4.39 -12.73 -8.31
C VAL A 636 5.19 -12.55 -9.60
N TYR A 637 6.52 -12.77 -9.56
CA TYR A 637 7.42 -12.38 -10.66
C TYR A 637 7.06 -13.00 -12.01
N LYS A 638 6.39 -14.17 -12.00
CA LYS A 638 5.97 -14.91 -13.20
C LYS A 638 5.02 -14.10 -14.10
N ASP A 639 4.32 -13.11 -13.55
CA ASP A 639 3.49 -12.19 -14.32
C ASP A 639 4.31 -11.11 -15.06
N TYR A 640 5.56 -10.89 -14.63
CA TYR A 640 6.43 -9.79 -15.08
C TYR A 640 7.55 -10.28 -15.97
N ILE A 641 8.19 -11.38 -15.60
CA ILE A 641 9.44 -11.85 -16.21
C ILE A 641 9.53 -13.38 -16.24
N SER A 642 10.35 -13.89 -17.14
CA SER A 642 10.85 -15.27 -17.13
C SER A 642 12.37 -15.22 -17.23
N VAL A 643 13.06 -15.70 -16.20
CA VAL A 643 14.52 -15.73 -16.13
C VAL A 643 14.99 -17.06 -16.70
N LEU A 644 15.90 -17.01 -17.67
CA LEU A 644 16.23 -18.18 -18.48
C LEU A 644 17.35 -19.01 -17.86
N ASN A 645 18.38 -18.34 -17.32
CA ASN A 645 19.67 -18.97 -17.04
C ASN A 645 20.33 -18.58 -15.72
N LEU A 646 19.54 -18.22 -14.71
CA LEU A 646 20.06 -17.96 -13.37
C LEU A 646 20.04 -19.24 -12.52
N GLY A 647 21.23 -19.72 -12.14
CA GLY A 647 21.41 -20.76 -11.13
C GLY A 647 21.99 -20.20 -9.84
N ARG A 648 21.84 -20.96 -8.75
CA ARG A 648 22.52 -20.73 -7.47
C ARG A 648 23.04 -22.03 -6.91
N VAL A 649 24.28 -22.02 -6.41
CA VAL A 649 24.90 -23.17 -5.76
C VAL A 649 24.25 -23.46 -4.40
N THR A 650 23.96 -24.73 -4.12
CA THR A 650 23.28 -25.19 -2.89
C THR A 650 24.15 -26.05 -1.97
N THR A 651 25.42 -26.26 -2.31
CA THR A 651 26.41 -26.99 -1.50
C THR A 651 27.59 -26.09 -1.13
N SER A 652 28.35 -26.44 -0.08
CA SER A 652 29.50 -25.66 0.43
C SER A 652 30.50 -25.31 -0.66
N THR A 653 30.90 -26.31 -1.44
CA THR A 653 31.82 -26.18 -2.57
C THR A 653 31.35 -27.09 -3.69
N LEU A 654 31.20 -26.53 -4.89
CA LEU A 654 30.78 -27.25 -6.09
C LEU A 654 31.91 -27.25 -7.12
N ASN A 655 32.38 -28.44 -7.45
CA ASN A 655 33.40 -28.66 -8.48
C ASN A 655 32.85 -28.30 -9.86
N VAL A 656 33.60 -27.47 -10.59
CA VAL A 656 33.35 -27.19 -12.01
C VAL A 656 34.32 -28.05 -12.82
N ARG A 657 33.78 -28.88 -13.70
CA ARG A 657 34.55 -29.91 -14.41
C ARG A 657 34.68 -29.61 -15.89
N SER A 658 35.73 -30.14 -16.51
CA SER A 658 35.93 -30.03 -17.97
C SER A 658 34.89 -30.79 -18.80
N GLY A 659 34.19 -31.77 -18.20
CA GLY A 659 33.13 -32.55 -18.82
C GLY A 659 32.06 -33.00 -17.82
N PRO A 660 30.90 -33.52 -18.28
CA PRO A 660 29.74 -33.87 -17.47
C PRO A 660 29.89 -35.24 -16.76
N SER A 661 31.00 -35.46 -16.07
CA SER A 661 31.25 -36.65 -15.26
C SER A 661 32.14 -36.34 -14.07
N THR A 662 31.98 -37.07 -12.96
CA THR A 662 32.88 -36.99 -11.80
C THR A 662 34.29 -37.48 -12.09
N SER A 663 34.50 -38.23 -13.18
CA SER A 663 35.83 -38.64 -13.67
C SER A 663 36.56 -37.54 -14.44
N ASN A 664 35.87 -36.49 -14.91
CA ASN A 664 36.52 -35.37 -15.58
C ASN A 664 37.26 -34.49 -14.58
N GLY A 665 38.40 -33.94 -15.03
CA GLY A 665 39.24 -33.04 -14.23
C GLY A 665 38.49 -31.81 -13.74
N ASN A 666 38.81 -31.38 -12.52
CA ASN A 666 38.29 -30.14 -11.95
C ASN A 666 39.04 -28.94 -12.55
N ILE A 667 38.30 -27.95 -13.03
CA ILE A 667 38.85 -26.74 -13.66
C ILE A 667 38.59 -25.47 -12.85
N ASP A 668 37.61 -25.49 -11.93
CA ASP A 668 37.29 -24.39 -11.01
C ASP A 668 36.39 -24.88 -9.86
N TYR A 669 36.03 -24.00 -8.93
CA TYR A 669 35.09 -24.26 -7.84
C TYR A 669 34.11 -23.10 -7.68
N LEU A 670 32.88 -23.42 -7.28
CA LEU A 670 31.85 -22.44 -6.93
C LEU A 670 31.42 -22.60 -5.48
N ASN A 671 31.18 -21.49 -4.80
CA ASN A 671 30.84 -21.48 -3.38
C ASN A 671 29.33 -21.53 -3.14
N LEU A 672 28.92 -22.01 -1.97
CA LEU A 672 27.52 -21.97 -1.52
C LEU A 672 26.89 -20.59 -1.76
N ASN A 673 25.67 -20.58 -2.28
CA ASN A 673 24.88 -19.40 -2.60
C ASN A 673 25.44 -18.48 -3.71
N GLN A 674 26.58 -18.83 -4.33
CA GLN A 674 27.05 -18.12 -5.50
C GLN A 674 26.04 -18.25 -6.65
N TYR A 675 25.66 -17.13 -7.25
CA TYR A 675 24.88 -17.12 -8.47
C TYR A 675 25.76 -17.52 -9.66
N VAL A 676 25.19 -18.27 -10.59
CA VAL A 676 25.89 -18.77 -11.77
C VAL A 676 25.08 -18.57 -13.05
N GLN A 677 25.78 -18.28 -14.15
CA GLN A 677 25.19 -18.21 -15.48
C GLN A 677 25.13 -19.63 -16.06
N LEU A 678 23.92 -20.19 -16.20
CA LEU A 678 23.72 -21.42 -16.95
C LEU A 678 23.89 -21.15 -18.46
N ALA A 679 24.55 -22.05 -19.16
CA ALA A 679 24.71 -21.94 -20.60
C ALA A 679 23.36 -22.19 -21.29
N LEU A 680 23.08 -21.44 -22.36
CA LEU A 680 21.87 -21.59 -23.16
C LEU A 680 22.23 -22.04 -24.58
N ASP A 681 21.41 -22.91 -25.16
CA ASP A 681 21.44 -23.24 -26.58
C ASP A 681 20.81 -22.11 -27.42
N ASP A 682 20.82 -22.27 -28.75
CA ASP A 682 20.24 -21.30 -29.70
C ASP A 682 18.73 -21.08 -29.49
N ASN A 683 18.05 -22.10 -28.96
CA ASN A 683 16.63 -22.08 -28.64
C ASN A 683 16.33 -21.53 -27.22
N LYS A 684 17.34 -21.00 -26.53
CA LYS A 684 17.25 -20.45 -25.17
C LYS A 684 16.89 -21.48 -24.09
N ASN A 685 17.17 -22.76 -24.33
CA ASN A 685 17.10 -23.81 -23.31
C ASN A 685 18.45 -23.96 -22.62
N ILE A 686 18.43 -24.37 -21.34
CA ILE A 686 19.66 -24.67 -20.61
C ILE A 686 20.35 -25.88 -21.24
N ILE A 687 21.64 -25.76 -21.51
CA ILE A 687 22.47 -26.86 -22.01
C ILE A 687 22.68 -27.88 -20.90
N THR A 688 22.29 -29.12 -21.17
CA THR A 688 22.54 -30.28 -20.31
C THR A 688 23.29 -31.36 -21.07
N ASP A 689 23.90 -32.28 -20.34
CA ASP A 689 24.38 -33.52 -20.92
C ASP A 689 23.20 -34.42 -21.36
N SER A 690 23.49 -35.54 -22.02
CA SER A 690 22.47 -36.48 -22.51
C SER A 690 21.62 -37.08 -21.38
N THR A 691 22.17 -37.22 -20.17
CA THR A 691 21.44 -37.73 -19.00
C THR A 691 20.63 -36.66 -18.27
N LYS A 692 20.79 -35.38 -18.62
CA LYS A 692 20.15 -34.21 -17.98
C LYS A 692 20.50 -34.04 -16.49
N ASN A 693 21.61 -34.61 -16.05
CA ASN A 693 22.12 -34.56 -14.68
C ASN A 693 23.23 -33.53 -14.49
N TRP A 694 23.76 -32.96 -15.58
CA TRP A 694 24.77 -31.94 -15.57
C TRP A 694 24.28 -30.68 -16.29
N TYR A 695 24.60 -29.52 -15.72
CA TYR A 695 24.46 -28.23 -16.37
C TYR A 695 25.81 -27.75 -16.87
N GLN A 696 25.83 -27.20 -18.09
CA GLN A 696 26.95 -26.40 -18.51
C GLN A 696 26.80 -24.98 -17.94
N VAL A 697 27.88 -24.44 -17.39
CA VAL A 697 27.95 -23.10 -16.78
C VAL A 697 29.02 -22.27 -17.48
N LYS A 698 28.82 -20.95 -17.48
CA LYS A 698 29.85 -19.99 -17.86
C LYS A 698 30.40 -19.31 -16.60
N LEU A 699 31.72 -19.38 -16.44
CA LEU A 699 32.44 -18.77 -15.33
C LEU A 699 32.71 -17.29 -15.60
N GLU A 700 33.05 -16.53 -14.55
CA GLU A 700 33.36 -15.09 -14.65
C GLU A 700 34.54 -14.81 -15.59
N ASN A 701 35.53 -15.72 -15.64
CA ASN A 701 36.66 -15.65 -16.58
C ASN A 701 36.28 -16.01 -18.04
N GLY A 702 35.00 -16.26 -18.31
CA GLY A 702 34.46 -16.60 -19.62
C GLY A 702 34.59 -18.07 -20.02
N LYS A 703 35.30 -18.90 -19.26
CA LYS A 703 35.44 -20.35 -19.54
C LYS A 703 34.12 -21.08 -19.31
N MET A 704 33.90 -22.11 -20.12
CA MET A 704 32.76 -23.02 -19.97
C MET A 704 33.19 -24.23 -19.12
N GLY A 705 32.27 -24.72 -18.30
CA GLY A 705 32.48 -25.90 -17.48
C GLY A 705 31.17 -26.62 -17.17
N TRP A 706 31.26 -27.76 -16.50
CA TRP A 706 30.12 -28.61 -16.17
C TRP A 706 29.98 -28.77 -14.66
N VAL A 707 28.75 -28.64 -14.17
CA VAL A 707 28.41 -28.83 -12.75
C VAL A 707 27.26 -29.81 -12.62
N SER A 708 27.23 -30.56 -11.52
CA SER A 708 26.10 -31.45 -11.25
C SER A 708 24.85 -30.64 -10.93
N LYS A 709 23.74 -30.96 -11.60
CA LYS A 709 22.44 -30.30 -11.45
C LYS A 709 21.88 -30.39 -10.04
N SER A 710 22.20 -31.46 -9.29
CA SER A 710 21.69 -31.67 -7.92
C SER A 710 22.15 -30.57 -6.94
N TYR A 711 23.21 -29.84 -7.27
CA TYR A 711 23.77 -28.76 -6.46
C TYR A 711 23.47 -27.36 -6.99
N ILE A 712 22.55 -27.23 -7.95
CA ILE A 712 22.10 -25.95 -8.51
C ILE A 712 20.60 -25.78 -8.32
N ALA A 713 20.21 -24.77 -7.56
CA ALA A 713 18.85 -24.24 -7.57
C ALA A 713 18.67 -23.29 -8.75
N ARG A 714 17.65 -23.51 -9.58
CA ARG A 714 17.26 -22.53 -10.61
C ARG A 714 16.41 -21.45 -9.95
N GLU A 715 16.90 -20.22 -9.98
CA GLU A 715 16.21 -19.08 -9.37
C GLU A 715 15.28 -18.42 -10.39
N LEU A 716 14.10 -17.99 -9.95
CA LEU A 716 13.10 -17.30 -10.77
C LEU A 716 12.65 -18.09 -12.02
N ASN A 717 12.57 -19.42 -11.92
CA ASN A 717 12.12 -20.32 -12.98
C ASN A 717 10.59 -20.47 -13.09
#